data_AF-A0A521IDL8-F1
#
_entry.id   AF-A0A521IDL8-F1
#
_cell.length_a   1.000
_cell.length_b   1.000
_cell.length_c   1.000
_cell.angle_alpha   90.00
_cell.angle_beta   90.00
_cell.angle_gamma   90.00
#
_symmetry.space_group_name_H-M   'P 1'
#
loop_
_entity.id
_entity.type
_entity.pdbx_description
1 polymer ?
#
loop_
_entity_poly.entity_id
_entity_poly.type
_entity_poly.pdbx_seq_one_letter_code
_entity_poly.pdbx_strand_id
1 'polypeptide(L)'
;MNSPIPLAKKTDWASILVTVFALAWIIGVTLVVQFAALIIATVPDQILQRSDLRPQDVFFSAALVQTIILSALLVPLSLWWRAPRYRAAFRAWLAGAIFLLVLAPARLIPSTSPQLALFFQFALALVFAVALWLATARGSVLPKTSSSALALAVALGILLALPWLLWGALGSIGDVLVGILTACAFALAAALIVTRLWLKGIAQDSRGGWDIALGGFVVGAMLLIMGSAIGFNGTQLLFLLALSAFGWLVMDLTQFHLRETNNWDERAVLALLAFAVGAPLLLLDPSAEILLASASEGEVLGYAVRATGLVILGAWILGLLLFFLRKPIAEWKRASLLWIGAGVLGCVALVLYFTAGQPGFFGNRIFVILKNQADVSSAKSIADYNERRAFVYNTLTAHANETQRDLRALLDRFGIAYTPYYLVNALEVSADLPMQLWLASRSDVDRVLPSPRMRPLPQQPPMSRGNETSPAAAPEWNLTMIGADRVWKDFGVRGQGVIVGQSDSGVDGTHPEFSARYRGRDGNNDFNWLDPWNHSASPQDIGGHGTHTLGSVLGETVGVAPEAEWYGCVNLARNLGNPALYLDCMQFMLAPFPQKGNALRDGDPKRGAMVLNNSWGCPDVEGCDANTLLAGVRALRDAGVFVVASAGNEGPACSSINSPIALYDDVFSVGAVNSGKQLADFSSRGPVIADGSGRVKPDIAAPGVNVFSSLPGGTYGRESGTSMAGPHVAGVVALLWSANPKLIGDIERTEQLLRETAQRVNVATQEIVCGDPNATPNDFVGYGIVDAYAAVKRALEMK
;
A
#
# COMPACT_ATOMS: atom_id res chain seq x y z
N MET A 1 -68.24 11.40 -30.43
CA MET A 1 -67.87 11.74 -29.03
C MET A 1 -66.40 12.11 -29.04
N ASN A 2 -66.11 13.40 -28.84
CA ASN A 2 -64.75 13.94 -28.81
C ASN A 2 -64.07 13.49 -27.51
N SER A 3 -63.09 12.59 -27.61
CA SER A 3 -62.14 12.33 -26.53
C SER A 3 -61.38 13.63 -26.24
N PRO A 4 -61.33 14.13 -25.00
CA PRO A 4 -60.58 15.34 -24.70
C PRO A 4 -59.09 15.08 -24.96
N ILE A 5 -58.49 15.95 -25.77
CA ILE A 5 -57.04 16.05 -25.95
C ILE A 5 -56.43 16.21 -24.55
N PRO A 6 -55.45 15.38 -24.13
CA PRO A 6 -54.82 15.53 -22.84
C PRO A 6 -54.11 16.89 -22.82
N LEU A 7 -54.59 17.81 -21.98
CA LEU A 7 -53.91 19.06 -21.68
C LEU A 7 -52.45 18.76 -21.32
N ALA A 8 -51.51 19.35 -22.07
CA ALA A 8 -50.09 19.27 -21.76
C ALA A 8 -49.87 19.70 -20.30
N LYS A 9 -49.45 18.79 -19.43
CA LYS A 9 -49.12 19.11 -18.03
C LYS A 9 -48.12 20.26 -18.03
N LYS A 10 -48.47 21.41 -17.42
CA LYS A 10 -47.57 22.56 -17.27
C LYS A 10 -46.23 22.09 -16.68
N THR A 11 -45.14 22.56 -17.26
CA THR A 11 -43.78 22.27 -16.76
C THR A 11 -43.62 22.89 -15.37
N ASP A 12 -43.37 22.05 -14.38
CA ASP A 12 -43.08 22.46 -13.01
C ASP A 12 -41.61 22.89 -12.91
N TRP A 13 -41.34 24.14 -13.30
CA TRP A 13 -40.00 24.73 -13.30
C TRP A 13 -39.36 24.75 -11.92
N ALA A 14 -40.15 24.95 -10.86
CA ALA A 14 -39.64 24.95 -9.49
C ALA A 14 -39.07 23.57 -9.12
N SER A 15 -39.79 22.49 -9.42
CA SER A 15 -39.27 21.14 -9.20
C SER A 15 -38.04 20.80 -10.02
N ILE A 16 -37.97 21.26 -11.28
CA ILE A 16 -36.77 21.05 -12.12
C ILE A 16 -35.57 21.76 -11.51
N LEU A 17 -35.70 23.05 -11.17
CA LEU A 17 -34.61 23.84 -10.59
C LEU A 17 -34.12 23.26 -9.27
N VAL A 18 -35.03 22.85 -8.38
CA VAL A 18 -34.66 22.21 -7.10
C VAL A 18 -33.97 20.87 -7.33
N THR A 19 -34.42 20.08 -8.30
CA THR A 19 -33.80 18.78 -8.63
C THR A 19 -32.40 18.97 -9.21
N VAL A 20 -32.21 19.95 -10.11
CA VAL A 20 -30.90 20.30 -10.67
C VAL A 20 -29.96 20.84 -9.58
N PHE A 21 -30.45 21.69 -8.69
CA PHE A 21 -29.69 22.17 -7.54
C PHE A 21 -29.28 21.02 -6.61
N ALA A 22 -30.22 20.14 -6.25
CA ALA A 22 -29.93 18.98 -5.40
C ALA A 22 -28.95 18.01 -6.07
N LEU A 23 -29.04 17.82 -7.39
CA LEU A 23 -28.08 17.04 -8.17
C LEU A 23 -26.67 17.65 -8.08
N ALA A 24 -26.54 18.95 -8.34
CA ALA A 24 -25.26 19.66 -8.24
C ALA A 24 -24.70 19.62 -6.80
N TRP A 25 -25.57 19.75 -5.79
CA TRP A 25 -25.23 19.62 -4.38
C TRP A 25 -24.68 18.24 -4.05
N ILE A 26 -25.36 17.16 -4.47
CA ILE A 26 -24.91 15.78 -4.25
C ILE A 26 -23.52 15.56 -4.85
N ILE A 27 -23.34 15.99 -6.11
CA ILE A 27 -22.06 15.84 -6.81
C ILE A 27 -20.96 16.62 -6.08
N GLY A 28 -21.20 17.91 -5.80
CA GLY A 28 -20.24 18.78 -5.13
C GLY A 28 -19.83 18.26 -3.75
N VAL A 29 -20.80 17.92 -2.90
CA VAL A 29 -20.52 17.40 -1.54
C VAL A 29 -19.77 16.08 -1.58
N THR A 30 -20.21 15.14 -2.43
CA THR A 30 -19.57 13.81 -2.51
C THR A 30 -18.12 13.93 -2.97
N LEU A 31 -17.85 14.72 -4.01
CA LEU A 31 -16.49 14.92 -4.51
C LEU A 31 -15.62 15.65 -3.49
N VAL A 32 -16.08 16.81 -2.98
CA VAL A 32 -15.28 17.62 -2.04
C VAL A 32 -14.93 16.82 -0.78
N VAL A 33 -15.89 16.11 -0.18
CA VAL A 33 -15.63 15.34 1.05
C VAL A 33 -14.67 14.18 0.79
N GLN A 34 -14.86 13.41 -0.30
CA GLN A 34 -13.97 12.27 -0.57
C GLN A 34 -12.57 12.69 -1.01
N PHE A 35 -12.41 13.77 -1.80
CA PHE A 35 -11.10 14.32 -2.14
C PHE A 35 -10.41 14.96 -0.93
N ALA A 36 -11.13 15.69 -0.07
CA ALA A 36 -10.57 16.22 1.17
C ALA A 36 -10.10 15.09 2.09
N ALA A 37 -10.89 14.02 2.23
CA ALA A 37 -10.49 12.85 3.00
C ALA A 37 -9.24 12.18 2.44
N LEU A 38 -9.13 12.05 1.11
CA LEU A 38 -7.93 11.55 0.47
C LEU A 38 -6.73 12.45 0.79
N ILE A 39 -6.84 13.77 0.58
CA ILE A 39 -5.74 14.72 0.84
C ILE A 39 -5.29 14.67 2.30
N ILE A 40 -6.22 14.63 3.26
CA ILE A 40 -5.91 14.54 4.69
C ILE A 40 -5.24 13.21 5.03
N ALA A 41 -5.67 12.11 4.39
CA ALA A 41 -5.04 10.82 4.57
C ALA A 41 -3.66 10.71 3.89
N THR A 42 -3.40 11.49 2.81
CA THR A 42 -2.20 11.39 1.96
C THR A 42 -1.12 12.42 2.20
N VAL A 43 -1.48 13.58 2.73
CA VAL A 43 -0.53 14.66 3.01
C VAL A 43 -0.61 14.90 4.51
N PRO A 44 0.28 14.27 5.31
CA PRO A 44 0.28 14.47 6.77
C PRO A 44 0.50 15.93 7.24
N ASP A 45 0.55 16.94 6.37
CA ASP A 45 1.30 18.16 6.66
C ASP A 45 0.70 19.52 6.25
N GLN A 46 -0.62 19.68 6.11
CA GLN A 46 -1.17 21.04 5.88
C GLN A 46 -2.28 21.50 6.84
N ILE A 47 -3.00 20.60 7.52
CA ILE A 47 -4.24 21.01 8.22
C ILE A 47 -4.31 20.55 9.69
N LEU A 48 -3.73 19.41 10.07
CA LEU A 48 -3.80 18.89 11.44
C LEU A 48 -2.46 18.29 11.86
N GLN A 49 -1.70 19.04 12.65
CA GLN A 49 -0.42 18.64 13.27
C GLN A 49 -0.57 17.55 14.36
N ARG A 50 -1.41 16.53 14.13
CA ARG A 50 -1.65 15.43 15.09
C ARG A 50 -1.27 14.09 14.47
N SER A 51 -0.29 13.44 15.10
CA SER A 51 0.23 12.11 14.81
C SER A 51 -0.76 10.95 15.08
N ASP A 52 -1.93 11.23 15.67
CA ASP A 52 -2.88 10.18 16.09
C ASP A 52 -3.98 9.85 15.06
N LEU A 53 -4.09 10.60 13.96
CA LEU A 53 -5.17 10.41 12.97
C LEU A 53 -4.78 9.33 11.95
N ARG A 54 -5.39 8.14 12.06
CA ARG A 54 -5.18 7.07 11.09
C ARG A 54 -6.06 7.30 9.84
N PRO A 55 -5.62 6.88 8.63
CA PRO A 55 -6.40 7.03 7.40
C PRO A 55 -7.83 6.48 7.51
N GLN A 56 -8.00 5.33 8.17
CA GLN A 56 -9.32 4.72 8.44
C GLN A 56 -10.27 5.64 9.22
N ASP A 57 -9.75 6.40 10.19
CA ASP A 57 -10.54 7.33 11.00
C ASP A 57 -10.98 8.55 10.17
N VAL A 58 -10.10 9.01 9.26
CA VAL A 58 -10.39 10.07 8.28
C VAL A 58 -11.50 9.63 7.32
N PHE A 59 -11.38 8.45 6.72
CA PHE A 59 -12.39 7.94 5.79
C PHE A 59 -13.72 7.61 6.51
N PHE A 60 -13.69 7.10 7.72
CA PHE A 60 -14.92 6.92 8.52
C PHE A 60 -15.62 8.27 8.77
N SER A 61 -14.87 9.27 9.23
CA SER A 61 -15.39 10.62 9.49
C SER A 61 -15.96 11.26 8.22
N ALA A 62 -15.29 11.09 7.09
CA ALA A 62 -15.76 11.58 5.79
C ALA A 62 -17.12 10.98 5.40
N ALA A 63 -17.34 9.68 5.64
CA ALA A 63 -18.63 9.04 5.37
C ALA A 63 -19.77 9.60 6.23
N LEU A 64 -19.48 9.90 7.52
CA LEU A 64 -20.46 10.54 8.42
C LEU A 64 -20.77 11.97 7.99
N VAL A 65 -19.75 12.79 7.73
CA VAL A 65 -19.90 14.19 7.30
C VAL A 65 -20.68 14.27 6.00
N GLN A 66 -20.33 13.45 5.00
CA GLN A 66 -21.06 13.39 3.73
C GLN A 66 -22.52 13.01 3.96
N THR A 67 -22.80 11.99 4.78
CA THR A 67 -24.18 11.57 5.08
C THR A 67 -24.98 12.70 5.71
N ILE A 68 -24.43 13.41 6.70
CA ILE A 68 -25.10 14.51 7.41
C ILE A 68 -25.44 15.64 6.44
N ILE A 69 -24.46 16.10 5.66
CA ILE A 69 -24.64 17.22 4.71
C ILE A 69 -25.67 16.87 3.63
N LEU A 70 -25.62 15.65 3.09
CA LEU A 70 -26.60 15.20 2.09
C LEU A 70 -28.01 15.06 2.69
N SER A 71 -28.12 14.47 3.89
CA SER A 71 -29.40 14.22 4.55
C SER A 71 -30.12 15.51 4.95
N ALA A 72 -29.38 16.54 5.35
CA ALA A 72 -29.94 17.85 5.69
C ALA A 72 -30.81 18.45 4.56
N LEU A 73 -30.40 18.25 3.30
CA LEU A 73 -31.17 18.67 2.13
C LEU A 73 -32.21 17.61 1.72
N LEU A 74 -31.84 16.33 1.71
CA LEU A 74 -32.66 15.27 1.10
C LEU A 74 -33.84 14.82 1.97
N VAL A 75 -33.73 14.84 3.30
CA VAL A 75 -34.83 14.48 4.21
C VAL A 75 -36.08 15.34 3.97
N PRO A 76 -36.03 16.68 4.06
CA PRO A 76 -37.23 17.50 3.86
C PRO A 76 -37.81 17.36 2.45
N LEU A 77 -36.95 17.27 1.43
CA LEU A 77 -37.37 17.08 0.03
C LEU A 77 -38.04 15.71 -0.19
N SER A 78 -37.56 14.64 0.44
CA SER A 78 -38.10 13.29 0.30
C SER A 78 -39.48 13.10 0.98
N LEU A 79 -39.74 13.89 2.03
CA LEU A 79 -40.96 13.82 2.84
C LEU A 79 -42.07 14.71 2.28
N TRP A 80 -41.74 15.96 1.93
CA TRP A 80 -42.74 17.01 1.72
C TRP A 80 -42.93 17.44 0.26
N TRP A 81 -42.08 17.00 -0.67
CA TRP A 81 -42.17 17.45 -2.06
C TRP A 81 -43.42 16.92 -2.79
N ARG A 82 -44.27 17.81 -3.32
CA ARG A 82 -45.59 17.43 -3.84
C ARG A 82 -45.53 16.58 -5.12
N ALA A 83 -44.63 16.91 -6.05
CA ALA A 83 -44.55 16.22 -7.33
C ALA A 83 -43.96 14.78 -7.17
N PRO A 84 -44.71 13.72 -7.52
CA PRO A 84 -44.33 12.33 -7.23
C PRO A 84 -42.98 11.90 -7.82
N ARG A 85 -42.69 12.29 -9.07
CA ARG A 85 -41.42 11.99 -9.74
C ARG A 85 -40.20 12.54 -8.99
N TYR A 86 -40.23 13.82 -8.62
CA TYR A 86 -39.09 14.46 -7.97
C TYR A 86 -38.95 13.99 -6.52
N ARG A 87 -40.07 13.75 -5.83
CA ARG A 87 -40.07 13.09 -4.52
C ARG A 87 -39.40 11.71 -4.56
N ALA A 88 -39.63 10.94 -5.63
CA ALA A 88 -38.98 9.65 -5.83
C ALA A 88 -37.47 9.77 -6.08
N ALA A 89 -37.02 10.80 -6.81
CA ALA A 89 -35.59 11.10 -6.96
C ALA A 89 -34.95 11.41 -5.59
N PHE A 90 -35.57 12.30 -4.81
CA PHE A 90 -35.07 12.65 -3.47
C PHE A 90 -35.04 11.45 -2.52
N ARG A 91 -36.03 10.55 -2.60
CA ARG A 91 -36.04 9.29 -1.83
C ARG A 91 -34.94 8.32 -2.27
N ALA A 92 -34.66 8.23 -3.56
CA ALA A 92 -33.59 7.39 -4.08
C ALA A 92 -32.21 7.90 -3.61
N TRP A 93 -31.98 9.21 -3.67
CA TRP A 93 -30.75 9.81 -3.16
C TRP A 93 -30.62 9.70 -1.64
N LEU A 94 -31.71 9.88 -0.89
CA LEU A 94 -31.72 9.68 0.56
C LEU A 94 -31.40 8.22 0.92
N ALA A 95 -31.95 7.24 0.18
CA ALA A 95 -31.61 5.84 0.37
C ALA A 95 -30.12 5.57 0.10
N GLY A 96 -29.53 6.21 -0.92
CA GLY A 96 -28.08 6.20 -1.15
C GLY A 96 -27.27 6.76 0.03
N ALA A 97 -27.71 7.88 0.61
CA ALA A 97 -27.05 8.46 1.79
C ALA A 97 -27.16 7.56 3.04
N ILE A 98 -28.31 6.92 3.25
CA ILE A 98 -28.48 5.93 4.34
C ILE A 98 -27.60 4.69 4.08
N PHE A 99 -27.48 4.23 2.84
CA PHE A 99 -26.57 3.14 2.48
C PHE A 99 -25.12 3.48 2.85
N LEU A 100 -24.65 4.70 2.52
CA LEU A 100 -23.34 5.19 2.93
C LEU A 100 -23.16 5.17 4.46
N LEU A 101 -24.16 5.62 5.21
CA LEU A 101 -24.13 5.59 6.67
C LEU A 101 -24.01 4.17 7.24
N VAL A 102 -24.80 3.24 6.68
CA VAL A 102 -24.81 1.83 7.14
C VAL A 102 -23.48 1.15 6.88
N LEU A 103 -22.80 1.46 5.76
CA LEU A 103 -21.50 0.90 5.44
C LEU A 103 -20.32 1.63 6.12
N ALA A 104 -20.52 2.84 6.64
CA ALA A 104 -19.46 3.64 7.25
C ALA A 104 -18.62 2.87 8.29
N PRO A 105 -19.19 2.08 9.22
CA PRO A 105 -18.41 1.33 10.21
C PRO A 105 -17.37 0.37 9.62
N ALA A 106 -17.59 -0.16 8.41
CA ALA A 106 -16.61 -1.03 7.74
C ALA A 106 -15.30 -0.31 7.41
N ARG A 107 -15.30 1.03 7.37
CA ARG A 107 -14.11 1.86 7.13
C ARG A 107 -13.16 1.93 8.33
N LEU A 108 -13.60 1.49 9.52
CA LEU A 108 -12.74 1.42 10.70
C LEU A 108 -11.82 0.20 10.71
N ILE A 109 -12.03 -0.75 9.78
CA ILE A 109 -11.19 -1.93 9.65
C ILE A 109 -9.88 -1.54 8.95
N PRO A 110 -8.71 -1.93 9.49
CA PRO A 110 -7.41 -1.57 8.91
C PRO A 110 -7.24 -2.01 7.46
N SER A 111 -6.48 -1.22 6.70
CA SER A 111 -6.14 -1.47 5.30
C SER A 111 -5.42 -2.81 5.07
N THR A 112 -4.65 -3.22 6.07
CA THR A 112 -3.92 -4.50 6.10
C THR A 112 -4.82 -5.72 6.26
N SER A 113 -6.13 -5.54 6.47
CA SER A 113 -7.13 -6.62 6.60
C SER A 113 -8.28 -6.47 5.60
N PRO A 114 -8.01 -6.41 4.28
CA PRO A 114 -9.02 -6.08 3.28
C PRO A 114 -10.15 -7.13 3.18
N GLN A 115 -9.84 -8.41 3.40
CA GLN A 115 -10.84 -9.49 3.38
C GLN A 115 -11.90 -9.31 4.49
N LEU A 116 -11.46 -8.94 5.70
CA LEU A 116 -12.37 -8.65 6.81
C LEU A 116 -13.24 -7.42 6.51
N ALA A 117 -12.62 -6.37 5.98
CA ALA A 117 -13.31 -5.14 5.62
C ALA A 117 -14.39 -5.39 4.54
N LEU A 118 -14.07 -6.18 3.51
CA LEU A 118 -15.02 -6.62 2.48
C LEU A 118 -16.16 -7.45 3.06
N PHE A 119 -15.88 -8.37 3.99
CA PHE A 119 -16.91 -9.17 4.64
C PHE A 119 -17.90 -8.31 5.42
N PHE A 120 -17.43 -7.29 6.15
CA PHE A 120 -18.30 -6.34 6.84
C PHE A 120 -19.12 -5.50 5.85
N GLN A 121 -18.52 -5.03 4.75
CA GLN A 121 -19.26 -4.33 3.68
C GLN A 121 -20.37 -5.21 3.10
N PHE A 122 -20.09 -6.49 2.84
CA PHE A 122 -21.09 -7.48 2.41
C PHE A 122 -22.23 -7.59 3.41
N ALA A 123 -21.92 -7.85 4.69
CA ALA A 123 -22.93 -8.08 5.72
C ALA A 123 -23.84 -6.85 5.90
N LEU A 124 -23.25 -5.65 5.96
CA LEU A 124 -23.98 -4.38 6.11
C LEU A 124 -24.82 -4.04 4.87
N ALA A 125 -24.28 -4.25 3.66
CA ALA A 125 -25.03 -4.05 2.42
C ALA A 125 -26.22 -5.01 2.30
N LEU A 126 -26.05 -6.27 2.72
CA LEU A 126 -27.11 -7.26 2.72
C LEU A 126 -28.22 -6.89 3.72
N VAL A 127 -27.85 -6.48 4.94
CA VAL A 127 -28.81 -6.00 5.95
C VAL A 127 -29.61 -4.81 5.41
N PHE A 128 -28.95 -3.83 4.79
CA PHE A 128 -29.63 -2.71 4.15
C PHE A 128 -30.60 -3.17 3.05
N ALA A 129 -30.16 -4.06 2.16
CA ALA A 129 -30.99 -4.57 1.07
C ALA A 129 -32.23 -5.31 1.60
N VAL A 130 -32.08 -6.15 2.63
CA VAL A 130 -33.19 -6.86 3.28
C VAL A 130 -34.14 -5.90 3.97
N ALA A 131 -33.63 -4.91 4.72
CA ALA A 131 -34.45 -3.91 5.38
C ALA A 131 -35.25 -3.07 4.36
N LEU A 132 -34.61 -2.66 3.26
CA LEU A 132 -35.28 -1.95 2.17
C LEU A 132 -36.34 -2.82 1.48
N TRP A 133 -36.04 -4.10 1.26
CA TRP A 133 -36.99 -5.06 0.70
C TRP A 133 -38.22 -5.21 1.59
N LEU A 134 -38.04 -5.37 2.92
CA LEU A 134 -39.12 -5.45 3.89
C LEU A 134 -39.95 -4.15 3.96
N ALA A 135 -39.29 -2.99 4.01
CA ALA A 135 -39.96 -1.69 4.10
C ALA A 135 -40.77 -1.34 2.84
N THR A 136 -40.40 -1.89 1.69
CA THR A 136 -41.07 -1.63 0.40
C THR A 136 -42.08 -2.71 0.00
N ALA A 137 -42.20 -3.81 0.76
CA ALA A 137 -43.07 -4.95 0.48
C ALA A 137 -44.53 -4.77 0.94
N ARG A 138 -45.37 -4.21 0.07
CA ARG A 138 -46.83 -4.51 -0.01
C ARG A 138 -47.21 -4.70 -1.50
N GLY A 139 -47.31 -5.95 -1.94
CA GLY A 139 -47.63 -6.37 -3.32
C GLY A 139 -46.67 -7.46 -3.86
N SER A 140 -47.17 -8.38 -4.69
CA SER A 140 -46.50 -9.64 -5.07
C SER A 140 -45.12 -9.47 -5.73
N VAL A 141 -44.25 -10.37 -5.32
CA VAL A 141 -42.79 -10.48 -5.50
C VAL A 141 -42.42 -10.87 -6.92
N LEU A 142 -41.47 -10.14 -7.51
CA LEU A 142 -40.72 -10.44 -8.74
C LEU A 142 -41.56 -10.67 -10.01
N PRO A 143 -41.59 -9.70 -10.94
CA PRO A 143 -42.13 -9.99 -12.25
C PRO A 143 -41.27 -11.01 -13.03
N LYS A 144 -41.89 -11.75 -13.96
CA LYS A 144 -41.17 -12.61 -14.91
C LYS A 144 -40.21 -11.75 -15.72
N THR A 145 -38.91 -11.98 -15.52
CA THR A 145 -37.83 -11.27 -16.21
C THR A 145 -37.75 -11.68 -17.66
N SER A 146 -37.51 -10.71 -18.55
CA SER A 146 -37.24 -11.04 -19.95
C SER A 146 -35.86 -11.66 -20.04
N SER A 147 -35.78 -12.92 -20.47
CA SER A 147 -34.49 -13.60 -20.66
C SER A 147 -33.52 -12.80 -21.55
N SER A 148 -34.05 -11.96 -22.46
CA SER A 148 -33.26 -11.09 -23.33
C SER A 148 -32.62 -9.93 -22.58
N ALA A 149 -33.32 -9.31 -21.62
CA ALA A 149 -32.79 -8.19 -20.82
C ALA A 149 -31.64 -8.66 -19.92
N LEU A 150 -31.81 -9.83 -19.30
CA LEU A 150 -30.78 -10.44 -18.47
C LEU A 150 -29.54 -10.83 -19.29
N ALA A 151 -29.72 -11.50 -20.44
CA ALA A 151 -28.61 -11.86 -21.33
C ALA A 151 -27.82 -10.63 -21.79
N LEU A 152 -28.52 -9.56 -22.14
CA LEU A 152 -27.92 -8.29 -22.52
C LEU A 152 -27.16 -7.64 -21.36
N ALA A 153 -27.73 -7.60 -20.16
CA ALA A 153 -27.06 -7.07 -18.97
C ALA A 153 -25.77 -7.84 -18.64
N VAL A 154 -25.78 -9.17 -18.77
CA VAL A 154 -24.60 -10.02 -18.60
C VAL A 154 -23.55 -9.71 -19.68
N ALA A 155 -23.95 -9.61 -20.95
CA ALA A 155 -23.04 -9.28 -22.05
C ALA A 155 -22.36 -7.91 -21.85
N LEU A 156 -23.13 -6.88 -21.49
CA LEU A 156 -22.62 -5.53 -21.22
C LEU A 156 -21.72 -5.51 -19.98
N GLY A 157 -22.09 -6.26 -18.93
CA GLY A 157 -21.28 -6.42 -17.73
C GLY A 157 -19.91 -7.04 -18.02
N ILE A 158 -19.87 -8.14 -18.78
CA ILE A 158 -18.63 -8.79 -19.21
C ILE A 158 -17.78 -7.82 -20.05
N LEU A 159 -18.39 -7.13 -21.02
CA LEU A 159 -17.69 -6.19 -21.90
C LEU A 159 -17.03 -5.05 -21.10
N LEU A 160 -17.74 -4.49 -20.12
CA LEU A 160 -17.21 -3.43 -19.25
C LEU A 160 -16.21 -3.96 -18.21
N ALA A 161 -16.18 -5.26 -17.93
CA ALA A 161 -15.20 -5.89 -17.06
C ALA A 161 -13.85 -6.17 -17.77
N LEU A 162 -13.79 -6.14 -19.11
CA LEU A 162 -12.57 -6.48 -19.87
C LEU A 162 -11.32 -5.68 -19.47
N PRO A 163 -11.37 -4.35 -19.22
CA PRO A 163 -10.18 -3.61 -18.79
C PRO A 163 -9.61 -4.13 -17.46
N TRP A 164 -10.47 -4.54 -16.53
CA TRP A 164 -10.06 -5.11 -15.25
C TRP A 164 -9.48 -6.51 -15.41
N LEU A 165 -10.01 -7.32 -16.33
CA LEU A 165 -9.45 -8.64 -16.64
C LEU A 165 -8.10 -8.55 -17.35
N LEU A 166 -7.87 -7.49 -18.13
CA LEU A 166 -6.61 -7.26 -18.82
C LEU A 166 -5.51 -6.81 -17.86
N TRP A 167 -5.81 -5.97 -16.87
CA TRP A 167 -4.79 -5.34 -16.04
C TRP A 167 -4.78 -5.72 -14.56
N GLY A 168 -5.85 -6.32 -14.06
CA GLY A 168 -5.95 -6.71 -12.66
C GLY A 168 -5.62 -8.18 -12.44
N ALA A 169 -5.47 -8.53 -11.17
CA ALA A 169 -5.10 -9.86 -10.71
C ALA A 169 -6.01 -10.27 -9.55
N LEU A 170 -6.39 -11.55 -9.50
CA LEU A 170 -7.28 -12.07 -8.46
C LEU A 170 -6.53 -12.22 -7.12
N GLY A 171 -7.23 -11.97 -6.02
CA GLY A 171 -6.72 -12.25 -4.67
C GLY A 171 -6.70 -13.74 -4.32
N SER A 172 -6.89 -14.06 -3.05
CA SER A 172 -7.16 -15.45 -2.64
C SER A 172 -8.52 -15.92 -3.14
N ILE A 173 -8.78 -17.23 -3.06
CA ILE A 173 -10.13 -17.77 -3.30
C ILE A 173 -11.13 -17.15 -2.32
N GLY A 174 -10.73 -16.95 -1.05
CA GLY A 174 -11.54 -16.26 -0.06
C GLY A 174 -11.88 -14.82 -0.48
N ASP A 175 -10.91 -14.07 -0.99
CA ASP A 175 -11.14 -12.70 -1.48
C ASP A 175 -12.11 -12.67 -2.65
N VAL A 176 -11.99 -13.63 -3.57
CA VAL A 176 -12.88 -13.73 -4.72
C VAL A 176 -14.31 -14.04 -4.29
N LEU A 177 -14.49 -14.99 -3.37
CA LEU A 177 -15.81 -15.35 -2.87
C LEU A 177 -16.48 -14.19 -2.14
N VAL A 178 -15.76 -13.54 -1.21
CA VAL A 178 -16.29 -12.39 -0.46
C VAL A 178 -16.54 -11.22 -1.41
N GLY A 179 -15.64 -10.94 -2.36
CA GLY A 179 -15.82 -9.89 -3.36
C GLY A 179 -17.07 -10.08 -4.22
N ILE A 180 -17.35 -11.31 -4.68
CA ILE A 180 -18.60 -11.64 -5.40
C ILE A 180 -19.82 -11.39 -4.51
N LEU A 181 -19.79 -11.86 -3.26
CA LEU A 181 -20.89 -11.66 -2.31
C LEU A 181 -21.15 -10.16 -2.05
N THR A 182 -20.09 -9.38 -1.84
CA THR A 182 -20.19 -7.92 -1.65
C THR A 182 -20.76 -7.24 -2.88
N ALA A 183 -20.29 -7.59 -4.09
CA ALA A 183 -20.79 -7.03 -5.34
C ALA A 183 -22.28 -7.36 -5.55
N CYS A 184 -22.69 -8.60 -5.27
CA CYS A 184 -24.09 -9.01 -5.34
C CYS A 184 -24.98 -8.30 -4.31
N ALA A 185 -24.52 -8.13 -3.07
CA ALA A 185 -25.26 -7.43 -2.02
C ALA A 185 -25.43 -5.93 -2.36
N PHE A 186 -24.37 -5.28 -2.83
CA PHE A 186 -24.43 -3.91 -3.35
C PHE A 186 -25.41 -3.79 -4.51
N ALA A 187 -25.27 -4.67 -5.51
CA ALA A 187 -26.11 -4.64 -6.71
C ALA A 187 -27.58 -4.88 -6.38
N LEU A 188 -27.88 -5.74 -5.41
CA LEU A 188 -29.22 -5.96 -4.87
C LEU A 188 -29.76 -4.69 -4.22
N ALA A 189 -29.00 -4.03 -3.35
CA ALA A 189 -29.40 -2.76 -2.73
C ALA A 189 -29.71 -1.68 -3.78
N ALA A 190 -28.81 -1.50 -4.76
CA ALA A 190 -28.98 -0.52 -5.83
C ALA A 190 -30.20 -0.85 -6.71
N ALA A 191 -30.37 -2.11 -7.11
CA ALA A 191 -31.52 -2.56 -7.90
C ALA A 191 -32.84 -2.32 -7.17
N LEU A 192 -32.91 -2.56 -5.86
CA LEU A 192 -34.10 -2.29 -5.04
C LEU A 192 -34.41 -0.79 -4.95
N ILE A 193 -33.39 0.08 -4.79
CA ILE A 193 -33.61 1.54 -4.80
C ILE A 193 -34.16 1.99 -6.16
N VAL A 194 -33.53 1.56 -7.26
CA VAL A 194 -33.96 1.92 -8.62
C VAL A 194 -35.39 1.46 -8.89
N THR A 195 -35.69 0.19 -8.64
CA THR A 195 -36.99 -0.40 -9.03
C THR A 195 -38.12 -0.03 -8.09
N ARG A 196 -37.87 0.01 -6.77
CA ARG A 196 -38.94 0.15 -5.77
C ARG A 196 -39.14 1.57 -5.27
N LEU A 197 -38.11 2.41 -5.31
CA LEU A 197 -38.22 3.82 -4.94
C LEU A 197 -38.37 4.70 -6.18
N TRP A 198 -37.41 4.63 -7.10
CA TRP A 198 -37.35 5.53 -8.26
C TRP A 198 -38.42 5.21 -9.31
N LEU A 199 -38.38 4.02 -9.93
CA LEU A 199 -39.27 3.64 -11.03
C LEU A 199 -40.74 3.59 -10.62
N LYS A 200 -41.05 3.13 -9.40
CA LYS A 200 -42.42 3.19 -8.84
C LYS A 200 -42.96 4.61 -8.75
N GLY A 201 -42.10 5.59 -8.46
CA GLY A 201 -42.47 7.00 -8.42
C GLY A 201 -42.63 7.63 -9.80
N ILE A 202 -41.77 7.25 -10.77
CA ILE A 202 -41.92 7.67 -12.17
C ILE A 202 -43.22 7.13 -12.77
N ALA A 203 -43.60 5.88 -12.46
CA ALA A 203 -44.83 5.27 -13.00
C ALA A 203 -46.09 6.09 -12.69
N GLN A 204 -46.09 6.91 -11.63
CA GLN A 204 -47.19 7.80 -11.27
C GLN A 204 -47.24 9.09 -12.11
N ASP A 205 -46.16 9.46 -12.79
CA ASP A 205 -46.03 10.68 -13.58
C ASP A 205 -45.02 10.51 -14.73
N SER A 206 -45.22 9.53 -15.61
CA SER A 206 -44.33 9.26 -16.76
C SER A 206 -44.45 10.32 -17.86
N ARG A 207 -43.33 10.68 -18.48
CA ARG A 207 -43.23 11.61 -19.62
C ARG A 207 -42.53 10.99 -20.84
N GLY A 208 -42.51 9.65 -20.93
CA GLY A 208 -41.90 8.93 -22.04
C GLY A 208 -40.38 9.06 -22.07
N GLY A 209 -39.79 9.44 -23.21
CA GLY A 209 -38.33 9.47 -23.39
C GLY A 209 -37.56 10.38 -22.40
N TRP A 210 -38.21 11.41 -21.84
CA TRP A 210 -37.66 12.25 -20.79
C TRP A 210 -37.36 11.51 -19.49
N ASP A 211 -38.03 10.38 -19.25
CA ASP A 211 -37.85 9.58 -18.03
C ASP A 211 -36.48 8.89 -18.03
N ILE A 212 -35.91 8.60 -19.21
CA ILE A 212 -34.57 8.01 -19.37
C ILE A 212 -33.50 9.08 -19.20
N ALA A 213 -33.68 10.25 -19.84
CA ALA A 213 -32.72 11.35 -19.74
C ALA A 213 -32.57 11.85 -18.30
N LEU A 214 -33.69 12.15 -17.63
CA LEU A 214 -33.70 12.55 -16.21
C LEU A 214 -33.30 11.38 -15.30
N GLY A 215 -33.80 10.18 -15.59
CA GLY A 215 -33.48 8.98 -14.82
C GLY A 215 -32.00 8.66 -14.80
N GLY A 216 -31.27 8.89 -15.90
CA GLY A 216 -29.84 8.66 -15.94
C GLY A 216 -29.08 9.54 -14.96
N PHE A 217 -29.44 10.82 -14.84
CA PHE A 217 -28.86 11.71 -13.82
C PHE A 217 -29.25 11.30 -12.40
N VAL A 218 -30.51 10.90 -12.17
CA VAL A 218 -30.98 10.48 -10.84
C VAL A 218 -30.27 9.20 -10.40
N VAL A 219 -30.24 8.17 -11.25
CA VAL A 219 -29.57 6.89 -10.97
C VAL A 219 -28.06 7.10 -10.90
N GLY A 220 -27.47 7.93 -11.77
CA GLY A 220 -26.04 8.25 -11.73
C GLY A 220 -25.62 8.91 -10.41
N ALA A 221 -26.37 9.89 -9.92
CA ALA A 221 -26.10 10.51 -8.62
C ALA A 221 -26.37 9.58 -7.43
N MET A 222 -27.36 8.70 -7.53
CA MET A 222 -27.57 7.64 -6.54
C MET A 222 -26.36 6.70 -6.48
N LEU A 223 -25.88 6.23 -7.64
CA LEU A 223 -24.70 5.37 -7.75
C LEU A 223 -23.40 6.08 -7.38
N LEU A 224 -23.30 7.41 -7.55
CA LEU A 224 -22.19 8.23 -7.05
C LEU A 224 -22.10 8.16 -5.52
N ILE A 225 -23.24 8.38 -4.83
CA ILE A 225 -23.30 8.30 -3.36
C ILE A 225 -22.98 6.87 -2.91
N MET A 226 -23.63 5.86 -3.50
CA MET A 226 -23.39 4.47 -3.13
C MET A 226 -21.97 4.01 -3.44
N GLY A 227 -21.38 4.43 -4.56
CA GLY A 227 -20.01 4.12 -4.94
C GLY A 227 -18.99 4.74 -4.01
N SER A 228 -19.31 5.87 -3.38
CA SER A 228 -18.48 6.40 -2.29
C SER A 228 -18.52 5.51 -1.05
N ALA A 229 -19.50 4.61 -0.86
CA ALA A 229 -19.59 3.75 0.31
C ALA A 229 -18.76 2.46 0.23
N ILE A 230 -18.24 2.11 -0.94
CA ILE A 230 -17.53 0.86 -1.21
C ILE A 230 -16.07 1.12 -1.61
N GLY A 231 -15.19 0.17 -1.35
CA GLY A 231 -13.74 0.34 -1.48
C GLY A 231 -13.06 0.74 -0.17
N PHE A 232 -11.74 0.87 -0.22
CA PHE A 232 -10.84 1.13 0.92
C PHE A 232 -9.77 2.16 0.56
N ASN A 233 -9.39 2.99 1.54
CA ASN A 233 -8.19 3.84 1.54
C ASN A 233 -7.92 4.60 0.24
N GLY A 234 -8.97 5.20 -0.32
CA GLY A 234 -8.92 6.01 -1.54
C GLY A 234 -9.52 5.33 -2.76
N THR A 235 -9.58 3.99 -2.82
CA THR A 235 -10.15 3.26 -3.98
C THR A 235 -11.63 3.55 -4.20
N GLN A 236 -12.37 4.02 -3.18
CA GLN A 236 -13.75 4.48 -3.34
C GLN A 236 -13.92 5.61 -4.38
N LEU A 237 -12.85 6.36 -4.68
CA LEU A 237 -12.86 7.36 -5.75
C LEU A 237 -13.03 6.72 -7.13
N LEU A 238 -12.43 5.54 -7.34
CA LEU A 238 -12.60 4.80 -8.59
C LEU A 238 -14.04 4.29 -8.71
N PHE A 239 -14.60 3.77 -7.63
CA PHE A 239 -15.98 3.28 -7.58
C PHE A 239 -17.01 4.40 -7.79
N LEU A 240 -16.89 5.52 -7.09
CA LEU A 240 -17.86 6.62 -7.23
C LEU A 240 -17.88 7.18 -8.66
N LEU A 241 -16.70 7.34 -9.28
CA LEU A 241 -16.60 7.86 -10.65
C LEU A 241 -17.14 6.84 -11.66
N ALA A 242 -16.68 5.58 -11.58
CA ALA A 242 -17.12 4.51 -12.48
C ALA A 242 -18.64 4.29 -12.41
N LEU A 243 -19.19 4.10 -11.20
CA LEU A 243 -20.59 3.71 -11.02
C LEU A 243 -21.56 4.83 -11.42
N SER A 244 -21.17 6.10 -11.23
CA SER A 244 -21.99 7.23 -11.66
C SER A 244 -22.28 7.23 -13.17
N ALA A 245 -21.37 6.68 -13.98
CA ALA A 245 -21.51 6.60 -15.42
C ALA A 245 -22.56 5.57 -15.89
N PHE A 246 -22.94 4.61 -15.03
CA PHE A 246 -23.93 3.58 -15.36
C PHE A 246 -25.38 4.09 -15.33
N GLY A 247 -25.63 5.33 -14.92
CA GLY A 247 -26.98 5.87 -14.74
C GLY A 247 -27.90 5.68 -15.96
N TRP A 248 -27.47 6.13 -17.15
CA TRP A 248 -28.27 5.96 -18.37
C TRP A 248 -28.36 4.50 -18.82
N LEU A 249 -27.28 3.75 -18.70
CA LEU A 249 -27.24 2.34 -19.08
C LEU A 249 -28.24 1.50 -18.26
N VAL A 250 -28.31 1.73 -16.95
CA VAL A 250 -29.30 1.13 -16.05
C VAL A 250 -30.71 1.54 -16.46
N MET A 251 -30.95 2.83 -16.73
CA MET A 251 -32.27 3.29 -17.14
C MET A 251 -32.74 2.67 -18.46
N ASP A 252 -31.89 2.60 -19.48
CA ASP A 252 -32.25 1.97 -20.76
C ASP A 252 -32.55 0.47 -20.60
N LEU A 253 -31.80 -0.25 -19.76
CA LEU A 253 -32.09 -1.66 -19.44
C LEU A 253 -33.43 -1.85 -18.74
N THR A 254 -33.79 -0.96 -17.80
CA THR A 254 -35.09 -1.07 -17.10
C THR A 254 -36.29 -0.87 -18.02
N GLN A 255 -36.10 -0.16 -19.14
CA GLN A 255 -37.15 0.10 -20.13
C GLN A 255 -37.18 -0.90 -21.29
N PHE A 256 -36.29 -1.90 -21.25
CA PHE A 256 -36.22 -2.96 -22.24
C PHE A 256 -37.48 -3.85 -22.15
N HIS A 257 -38.27 -3.93 -23.22
CA HIS A 257 -39.51 -4.73 -23.33
C HIS A 257 -40.76 -4.30 -22.51
N LEU A 258 -40.91 -3.03 -22.11
CA LEU A 258 -42.11 -2.51 -21.43
C LEU A 258 -43.47 -2.67 -22.18
N ARG A 259 -43.52 -3.34 -23.34
CA ARG A 259 -44.73 -3.56 -24.13
C ARG A 259 -45.56 -4.81 -23.74
N GLU A 260 -45.03 -5.78 -22.99
CA GLU A 260 -45.77 -7.03 -22.72
C GLU A 260 -46.18 -7.24 -21.25
N THR A 261 -45.45 -6.70 -20.26
CA THR A 261 -45.86 -6.75 -18.85
C THR A 261 -45.37 -5.48 -18.15
N ASN A 262 -46.23 -4.80 -17.40
CA ASN A 262 -46.01 -3.49 -16.78
C ASN A 262 -45.01 -3.52 -15.59
N ASN A 263 -43.88 -4.18 -15.80
CA ASN A 263 -43.02 -4.75 -14.77
C ASN A 263 -41.54 -4.49 -15.10
N TRP A 264 -40.81 -3.96 -14.12
CA TRP A 264 -39.38 -3.61 -14.24
C TRP A 264 -38.48 -4.82 -13.96
N ASP A 265 -37.40 -5.00 -14.74
CA ASP A 265 -36.51 -6.16 -14.59
C ASP A 265 -35.42 -5.93 -13.52
N GLU A 266 -35.76 -6.24 -12.27
CA GLU A 266 -34.84 -6.18 -11.11
C GLU A 266 -33.55 -7.01 -11.35
N ARG A 267 -33.64 -8.15 -12.06
CA ARG A 267 -32.51 -9.07 -12.22
C ARG A 267 -31.49 -8.57 -13.24
N ALA A 268 -31.94 -7.92 -14.31
CA ALA A 268 -31.04 -7.31 -15.29
C ALA A 268 -30.20 -6.18 -14.69
N VAL A 269 -30.82 -5.32 -13.87
CA VAL A 269 -30.11 -4.24 -13.15
C VAL A 269 -29.11 -4.82 -12.16
N LEU A 270 -29.52 -5.83 -11.39
CA LEU A 270 -28.64 -6.51 -10.44
C LEU A 270 -27.44 -7.14 -11.17
N ALA A 271 -27.67 -7.87 -12.27
CA ALA A 271 -26.59 -8.51 -13.02
C ALA A 271 -25.56 -7.48 -13.53
N LEU A 272 -26.00 -6.39 -14.18
CA LEU A 272 -25.10 -5.36 -14.69
C LEU A 272 -24.27 -4.73 -13.57
N LEU A 273 -24.92 -4.32 -12.47
CA LEU A 273 -24.23 -3.66 -11.36
C LEU A 273 -23.32 -4.61 -10.59
N ALA A 274 -23.66 -5.90 -10.53
CA ALA A 274 -22.78 -6.92 -9.94
C ALA A 274 -21.47 -7.05 -10.72
N PHE A 275 -21.49 -6.99 -12.06
CA PHE A 275 -20.26 -6.92 -12.86
C PHE A 275 -19.51 -5.59 -12.67
N ALA A 276 -20.23 -4.47 -12.69
CA ALA A 276 -19.65 -3.14 -12.57
C ALA A 276 -18.88 -2.94 -11.25
N VAL A 277 -19.38 -3.53 -10.17
CA VAL A 277 -18.74 -3.51 -8.84
C VAL A 277 -17.77 -4.67 -8.65
N GLY A 278 -18.15 -5.86 -9.12
CA GLY A 278 -17.37 -7.09 -8.94
C GLY A 278 -16.03 -7.04 -9.65
N ALA A 279 -15.98 -6.56 -10.90
CA ALA A 279 -14.73 -6.51 -11.65
C ALA A 279 -13.61 -5.74 -10.90
N PRO A 280 -13.81 -4.48 -10.47
CA PRO A 280 -12.81 -3.78 -9.67
C PRO A 280 -12.57 -4.42 -8.30
N LEU A 281 -13.61 -4.88 -7.57
CA LEU A 281 -13.40 -5.51 -6.24
C LEU A 281 -12.52 -6.77 -6.29
N LEU A 282 -12.66 -7.55 -7.37
CA LEU A 282 -11.97 -8.84 -7.51
C LEU A 282 -10.55 -8.68 -8.05
N LEU A 283 -10.33 -7.70 -8.92
CA LEU A 283 -9.12 -7.60 -9.74
C LEU A 283 -8.22 -6.43 -9.34
N LEU A 284 -8.74 -5.44 -8.62
CA LEU A 284 -7.92 -4.40 -7.99
C LEU A 284 -7.33 -4.95 -6.69
N ASP A 285 -6.04 -4.70 -6.49
CA ASP A 285 -5.39 -5.00 -5.22
C ASP A 285 -5.80 -3.96 -4.17
N PRO A 286 -6.54 -4.33 -3.12
CA PRO A 286 -6.92 -3.39 -2.06
C PRO A 286 -5.74 -2.97 -1.19
N SER A 287 -4.63 -3.72 -1.21
CA SER A 287 -3.41 -3.45 -0.44
C SER A 287 -2.45 -2.50 -1.15
N ALA A 288 -2.65 -2.24 -2.44
CA ALA A 288 -1.82 -1.33 -3.23
C ALA A 288 -2.21 0.15 -3.01
N GLU A 289 -2.42 0.54 -1.74
CA GLU A 289 -2.97 1.83 -1.31
C GLU A 289 -2.63 2.99 -2.26
N ILE A 290 -3.63 3.83 -2.59
CA ILE A 290 -3.44 4.99 -3.47
C ILE A 290 -2.32 5.92 -2.95
N LEU A 291 -2.10 5.89 -1.64
CA LEU A 291 -1.06 6.58 -0.87
C LEU A 291 0.37 6.23 -1.30
N LEU A 292 0.65 4.93 -1.47
CA LEU A 292 1.96 4.43 -1.90
C LEU A 292 2.12 4.49 -3.42
N ALA A 293 1.03 4.31 -4.16
CA ALA A 293 1.03 4.19 -5.62
C ALA A 293 1.17 5.52 -6.39
N SER A 294 1.09 6.69 -5.74
CA SER A 294 1.30 7.99 -6.40
C SER A 294 2.76 8.39 -6.57
N ALA A 295 3.70 7.61 -6.01
CA ALA A 295 5.13 7.95 -5.98
C ALA A 295 5.92 7.46 -7.22
N SER A 296 5.39 6.57 -8.06
CA SER A 296 6.11 6.03 -9.23
C SER A 296 5.23 5.86 -10.47
N GLU A 297 5.79 6.21 -11.65
CA GLU A 297 5.15 5.97 -12.93
C GLU A 297 5.05 4.46 -13.22
N GLY A 298 3.85 3.98 -13.60
CA GLY A 298 3.63 2.58 -13.96
C GLY A 298 3.07 1.67 -12.86
N GLU A 299 2.64 2.25 -11.73
CA GLU A 299 2.02 1.52 -10.61
C GLU A 299 0.57 1.07 -10.85
N VAL A 300 0.05 0.23 -9.92
CA VAL A 300 -1.34 -0.29 -9.91
C VAL A 300 -2.37 0.81 -10.12
N LEU A 301 -2.16 1.99 -9.52
CA LEU A 301 -3.05 3.15 -9.66
C LEU A 301 -3.19 3.61 -11.11
N GLY A 302 -2.11 3.62 -11.89
CA GLY A 302 -2.15 4.01 -13.29
C GLY A 302 -3.05 3.10 -14.12
N TYR A 303 -2.97 1.79 -13.90
CA TYR A 303 -3.85 0.81 -14.55
C TYR A 303 -5.29 0.92 -14.07
N ALA A 304 -5.50 1.12 -12.76
CA ALA A 304 -6.84 1.25 -12.18
C ALA A 304 -7.57 2.51 -12.68
N VAL A 305 -6.87 3.64 -12.81
CA VAL A 305 -7.40 4.88 -13.40
C VAL A 305 -7.72 4.70 -14.88
N ARG A 306 -6.83 4.05 -15.65
CA ARG A 306 -7.10 3.72 -17.07
C ARG A 306 -8.33 2.81 -17.22
N ALA A 307 -8.43 1.75 -16.41
CA ALA A 307 -9.57 0.84 -16.41
C ALA A 307 -10.87 1.57 -16.09
N THR A 308 -10.85 2.40 -15.04
CA THR A 308 -11.97 3.25 -14.64
C THR A 308 -12.39 4.19 -15.76
N GLY A 309 -11.44 4.88 -16.41
CA GLY A 309 -11.73 5.76 -17.55
C GLY A 309 -12.36 5.02 -18.74
N LEU A 310 -11.87 3.84 -19.09
CA LEU A 310 -12.45 3.00 -20.14
C LEU A 310 -13.87 2.52 -19.78
N VAL A 311 -14.12 2.18 -18.51
CA VAL A 311 -15.45 1.81 -18.03
C VAL A 311 -16.42 2.98 -18.13
N ILE A 312 -16.02 4.19 -17.74
CA ILE A 312 -16.85 5.40 -17.83
C ILE A 312 -17.23 5.68 -19.29
N LEU A 313 -16.24 5.74 -20.19
CA LEU A 313 -16.47 5.96 -21.62
C LEU A 313 -17.34 4.86 -22.22
N GLY A 314 -17.05 3.61 -21.91
CA GLY A 314 -17.82 2.44 -22.36
C GLY A 314 -19.27 2.51 -21.89
N ALA A 315 -19.52 2.82 -20.62
CA ALA A 315 -20.87 2.93 -20.07
C ALA A 315 -21.69 4.03 -20.76
N TRP A 316 -21.09 5.19 -21.05
CA TRP A 316 -21.75 6.27 -21.79
C TRP A 316 -22.02 5.93 -23.24
N ILE A 317 -21.05 5.34 -23.95
CA ILE A 317 -21.22 4.92 -25.36
C ILE A 317 -22.31 3.83 -25.45
N LEU A 318 -22.23 2.80 -24.60
CA LEU A 318 -23.22 1.72 -24.58
C LEU A 318 -24.60 2.22 -24.16
N GLY A 319 -24.69 3.15 -23.20
CA GLY A 319 -25.94 3.82 -22.84
C GLY A 319 -26.53 4.57 -24.02
N LEU A 320 -25.74 5.38 -24.72
CA LEU A 320 -26.19 6.11 -25.91
C LEU A 320 -26.63 5.16 -27.05
N LEU A 321 -25.87 4.10 -27.31
CA LEU A 321 -26.21 3.09 -28.32
C LEU A 321 -27.52 2.38 -27.96
N LEU A 322 -27.67 1.94 -26.71
CA LEU A 322 -28.90 1.30 -26.24
C LEU A 322 -30.09 2.24 -26.28
N PHE A 323 -29.91 3.53 -25.99
CA PHE A 323 -30.97 4.53 -26.11
C PHE A 323 -31.60 4.55 -27.51
N PHE A 324 -30.78 4.45 -28.56
CA PHE A 324 -31.25 4.42 -29.95
C PHE A 324 -31.70 3.03 -30.41
N LEU A 325 -31.00 1.97 -29.97
CA LEU A 325 -31.22 0.60 -30.42
C LEU A 325 -32.24 -0.18 -29.58
N ARG A 326 -32.74 0.36 -28.46
CA ARG A 326 -33.67 -0.35 -27.57
C ARG A 326 -34.93 -0.84 -28.25
N LYS A 327 -35.50 -0.09 -29.20
CA LYS A 327 -36.72 -0.48 -29.93
C LYS A 327 -36.46 -1.68 -30.85
N PRO A 328 -35.50 -1.64 -31.80
CA PRO A 328 -35.23 -2.79 -32.68
C PRO A 328 -34.74 -4.02 -31.90
N ILE A 329 -33.91 -3.85 -30.87
CA ILE A 329 -33.44 -4.97 -30.05
C ILE A 329 -34.61 -5.56 -29.21
N ALA A 330 -35.52 -4.73 -28.72
CA ALA A 330 -36.70 -5.21 -27.98
C ALA A 330 -37.74 -5.91 -28.87
N GLU A 331 -37.76 -5.71 -30.17
CA GLU A 331 -38.63 -6.46 -31.08
C GLU A 331 -38.02 -7.82 -31.47
N TRP A 332 -36.78 -8.09 -31.04
CA TRP A 332 -36.02 -9.27 -31.39
C TRP A 332 -36.31 -10.44 -30.45
N LYS A 333 -37.16 -11.37 -30.90
CA LYS A 333 -37.69 -12.49 -30.09
C LYS A 333 -36.72 -13.64 -29.79
N ARG A 334 -35.43 -13.55 -30.17
CA ARG A 334 -34.46 -14.66 -30.00
C ARG A 334 -33.49 -14.42 -28.83
N ALA A 335 -33.96 -14.65 -27.62
CA ALA A 335 -33.12 -14.58 -26.41
C ALA A 335 -31.88 -15.51 -26.48
N SER A 336 -31.96 -16.62 -27.21
CA SER A 336 -30.84 -17.54 -27.43
C SER A 336 -29.63 -16.90 -28.11
N LEU A 337 -29.83 -15.99 -29.07
CA LEU A 337 -28.72 -15.30 -29.74
C LEU A 337 -27.99 -14.34 -28.80
N LEU A 338 -28.72 -13.65 -27.91
CA LEU A 338 -28.12 -12.78 -26.90
C LEU A 338 -27.30 -13.58 -25.88
N TRP A 339 -27.78 -14.76 -25.48
CA TRP A 339 -27.01 -15.68 -24.63
C TRP A 339 -25.78 -16.25 -25.34
N ILE A 340 -25.88 -16.57 -26.63
CA ILE A 340 -24.71 -16.95 -27.44
C ILE A 340 -23.70 -15.81 -27.47
N GLY A 341 -24.14 -14.57 -27.69
CA GLY A 341 -23.28 -13.39 -27.66
C GLY A 341 -22.61 -13.16 -26.30
N ALA A 342 -23.37 -13.29 -25.20
CA ALA A 342 -22.82 -13.23 -23.84
C ALA A 342 -21.81 -14.35 -23.58
N GLY A 343 -22.08 -15.56 -24.06
CA GLY A 343 -21.16 -16.70 -23.99
C GLY A 343 -19.87 -16.47 -24.77
N VAL A 344 -19.96 -15.95 -25.99
CA VAL A 344 -18.79 -15.57 -26.81
C VAL A 344 -17.96 -14.49 -26.11
N LEU A 345 -18.60 -13.45 -25.55
CA LEU A 345 -17.90 -12.44 -24.76
C LEU A 345 -17.24 -13.03 -23.51
N GLY A 346 -17.89 -13.99 -22.85
CA GLY A 346 -17.30 -14.75 -21.75
C GLY A 346 -16.05 -15.52 -22.18
N CYS A 347 -16.08 -16.19 -23.33
CA CYS A 347 -14.91 -16.85 -23.91
C CYS A 347 -13.79 -15.85 -24.24
N VAL A 348 -14.12 -14.69 -24.83
CA VAL A 348 -13.15 -13.62 -25.11
C VAL A 348 -12.54 -13.11 -23.82
N ALA A 349 -13.33 -12.89 -22.77
CA ALA A 349 -12.89 -12.45 -21.46
C ALA A 349 -11.91 -13.46 -20.83
N LEU A 350 -12.21 -14.76 -20.91
CA LEU A 350 -11.32 -15.82 -20.45
C LEU A 350 -10.01 -15.86 -21.26
N VAL A 351 -10.09 -15.83 -22.59
CA VAL A 351 -8.90 -15.79 -23.46
C VAL A 351 -8.05 -14.57 -23.14
N LEU A 352 -8.67 -13.40 -22.93
CA LEU A 352 -7.96 -12.19 -22.58
C LEU A 352 -7.23 -12.34 -21.24
N TYR A 353 -7.92 -12.83 -20.20
CA TYR A 353 -7.35 -13.01 -18.86
C TYR A 353 -6.18 -13.99 -18.85
N PHE A 354 -6.29 -15.12 -19.56
CA PHE A 354 -5.24 -16.15 -19.59
C PHE A 354 -4.10 -15.87 -20.57
N THR A 355 -4.28 -14.98 -21.56
CA THR A 355 -3.21 -14.65 -22.54
C THR A 355 -2.53 -13.31 -22.29
N ALA A 356 -3.27 -12.29 -21.85
CA ALA A 356 -2.77 -10.92 -21.67
C ALA A 356 -2.97 -10.38 -20.25
N GLY A 357 -3.86 -11.00 -19.46
CA GLY A 357 -4.11 -10.66 -18.06
C GLY A 357 -3.07 -11.25 -17.10
N GLN A 358 -3.42 -11.26 -15.82
CA GLN A 358 -2.58 -11.79 -14.73
C GLN A 358 -3.23 -13.06 -14.13
N PRO A 359 -3.09 -14.24 -14.79
CA PRO A 359 -3.71 -15.47 -14.34
C PRO A 359 -3.08 -16.00 -13.05
N GLY A 360 -3.90 -16.33 -12.06
CA GLY A 360 -3.46 -16.90 -10.79
C GLY A 360 -4.28 -16.38 -9.62
N PHE A 361 -4.07 -16.99 -8.45
CA PHE A 361 -4.60 -16.50 -7.18
C PHE A 361 -3.45 -15.98 -6.33
N PHE A 362 -3.50 -14.71 -5.98
CA PHE A 362 -2.50 -14.04 -5.17
C PHE A 362 -3.06 -13.88 -3.75
N GLY A 363 -2.98 -14.98 -3.00
CA GLY A 363 -3.63 -15.10 -1.70
C GLY A 363 -2.96 -14.32 -0.58
N ASN A 364 -3.73 -14.07 0.48
CA ASN A 364 -3.25 -13.40 1.69
C ASN A 364 -2.11 -14.19 2.35
N ARG A 365 -1.10 -13.45 2.79
CA ARG A 365 -0.01 -13.96 3.60
C ARG A 365 -0.10 -13.33 4.99
N ILE A 366 0.20 -14.13 6.00
CA ILE A 366 0.28 -13.69 7.39
C ILE A 366 1.65 -14.03 7.94
N PHE A 367 2.11 -13.24 8.89
CA PHE A 367 3.35 -13.43 9.59
C PHE A 367 3.05 -13.93 11.01
N VAL A 368 3.40 -15.18 11.28
CA VAL A 368 3.10 -15.90 12.53
C VAL A 368 4.35 -15.91 13.40
N ILE A 369 4.34 -15.12 14.48
CA ILE A 369 5.44 -15.05 15.45
C ILE A 369 5.17 -16.06 16.57
N LEU A 370 6.14 -16.90 16.90
CA LEU A 370 6.04 -17.85 18.00
C LEU A 370 6.48 -17.23 19.33
N LYS A 371 5.90 -17.70 20.45
CA LYS A 371 6.24 -17.18 21.79
C LYS A 371 7.68 -17.46 22.20
N ASN A 372 8.18 -18.63 21.83
CA ASN A 372 9.50 -19.08 22.25
C ASN A 372 10.57 -18.53 21.30
N GLN A 373 11.12 -17.36 21.59
CA GLN A 373 12.27 -16.79 20.86
C GLN A 373 13.59 -17.35 21.44
N ALA A 374 14.61 -17.53 20.60
CA ALA A 374 15.91 -18.01 21.08
C ALA A 374 16.68 -16.89 21.81
N ASP A 375 17.45 -17.24 22.83
CA ASP A 375 18.37 -16.33 23.51
C ASP A 375 19.80 -16.55 23.01
N VAL A 376 20.40 -15.49 22.48
CA VAL A 376 21.78 -15.48 21.96
C VAL A 376 22.67 -14.48 22.70
N SER A 377 22.21 -13.92 23.82
CA SER A 377 22.93 -12.89 24.58
C SER A 377 24.33 -13.32 25.05
N SER A 378 24.55 -14.63 25.25
CA SER A 378 25.86 -15.19 25.58
C SER A 378 26.91 -15.01 24.48
N ALA A 379 26.50 -14.70 23.24
CA ALA A 379 27.40 -14.44 22.12
C ALA A 379 28.38 -13.30 22.41
N LYS A 380 27.97 -12.29 23.21
CA LYS A 380 28.82 -11.16 23.59
C LYS A 380 30.11 -11.57 24.30
N SER A 381 30.14 -12.74 24.94
CA SER A 381 31.32 -13.28 25.62
C SER A 381 32.32 -13.95 24.69
N ILE A 382 31.95 -14.22 23.44
CA ILE A 382 32.79 -14.89 22.45
C ILE A 382 33.69 -13.85 21.77
N ALA A 383 35.00 -13.90 22.07
CA ALA A 383 35.95 -12.92 21.58
C ALA A 383 36.17 -13.00 20.06
N ASP A 384 36.27 -14.20 19.49
CA ASP A 384 36.44 -14.37 18.05
C ASP A 384 35.15 -14.00 17.30
N TYR A 385 35.29 -13.08 16.35
CA TYR A 385 34.16 -12.52 15.60
C TYR A 385 33.41 -13.59 14.79
N ASN A 386 34.13 -14.52 14.16
CA ASN A 386 33.53 -15.54 13.31
C ASN A 386 32.87 -16.64 14.13
N GLU A 387 33.49 -17.07 15.22
CA GLU A 387 32.91 -18.02 16.17
C GLU A 387 31.64 -17.45 16.81
N ARG A 388 31.63 -16.15 17.15
CA ARG A 388 30.46 -15.44 17.67
C ARG A 388 29.28 -15.52 16.70
N ARG A 389 29.49 -15.14 15.44
CA ARG A 389 28.45 -15.18 14.40
C ARG A 389 27.97 -16.61 14.12
N ALA A 390 28.87 -17.57 14.11
CA ALA A 390 28.53 -18.99 13.96
C ALA A 390 27.68 -19.50 15.13
N PHE A 391 28.00 -19.11 16.37
CA PHE A 391 27.20 -19.43 17.55
C PHE A 391 25.78 -18.87 17.43
N VAL A 392 25.63 -17.60 17.05
CA VAL A 392 24.32 -16.96 16.87
C VAL A 392 23.51 -17.70 15.80
N TYR A 393 24.08 -17.93 14.62
CA TYR A 393 23.41 -18.64 13.52
C TYR A 393 22.97 -20.05 13.92
N ASN A 394 23.87 -20.85 14.49
CA ASN A 394 23.60 -22.23 14.87
C ASN A 394 22.53 -22.32 15.97
N THR A 395 22.58 -21.42 16.95
CA THR A 395 21.59 -21.39 18.05
C THR A 395 20.20 -21.06 17.52
N LEU A 396 20.07 -20.01 16.70
CA LEU A 396 18.79 -19.58 16.15
C LEU A 396 18.18 -20.64 15.21
N THR A 397 18.99 -21.21 14.32
CA THR A 397 18.52 -22.23 13.37
C THR A 397 18.15 -23.54 14.05
N ALA A 398 18.91 -23.99 15.06
CA ALA A 398 18.56 -25.15 15.87
C ALA A 398 17.22 -24.92 16.60
N HIS A 399 17.10 -23.76 17.26
CA HIS A 399 15.88 -23.37 17.98
C HIS A 399 14.66 -23.30 17.08
N ALA A 400 14.78 -22.66 15.91
CA ALA A 400 13.70 -22.58 14.93
C ALA A 400 13.29 -23.96 14.40
N ASN A 401 14.25 -24.85 14.11
CA ASN A 401 13.96 -26.20 13.64
C ASN A 401 13.26 -27.05 14.70
N GLU A 402 13.63 -26.90 15.98
CA GLU A 402 12.99 -27.62 17.07
C GLU A 402 11.58 -27.09 17.34
N THR A 403 11.45 -25.79 17.58
CA THR A 403 10.19 -25.19 18.06
C THR A 403 9.13 -25.04 16.98
N GLN A 404 9.52 -24.91 15.71
CA GLN A 404 8.55 -24.81 14.61
C GLN A 404 8.11 -26.17 14.06
N ARG A 405 8.76 -27.27 14.44
CA ARG A 405 8.57 -28.61 13.84
C ARG A 405 7.10 -29.03 13.76
N ASP A 406 6.38 -28.91 14.86
CA ASP A 406 5.01 -29.42 14.97
C ASP A 406 4.03 -28.55 14.18
N LEU A 407 4.23 -27.22 14.17
CA LEU A 407 3.43 -26.30 13.35
C LEU A 407 3.69 -26.53 11.85
N ARG A 408 4.96 -26.65 11.44
CA ARG A 408 5.35 -26.96 10.06
C ARG A 408 4.70 -28.26 9.56
N ALA A 409 4.77 -29.33 10.36
CA ALA A 409 4.15 -30.61 10.03
C ALA A 409 2.62 -30.54 9.88
N LEU A 410 1.95 -29.70 10.69
CA LEU A 410 0.51 -29.46 10.55
C LEU A 410 0.17 -28.69 9.27
N LEU A 411 0.94 -27.65 8.95
CA LEU A 411 0.77 -26.89 7.71
C LEU A 411 0.99 -27.76 6.47
N ASP A 412 2.03 -28.60 6.49
CA ASP A 412 2.30 -29.60 5.44
C ASP A 412 1.12 -30.55 5.26
N ARG A 413 0.54 -31.06 6.37
CA ARG A 413 -0.64 -31.94 6.33
C ARG A 413 -1.86 -31.26 5.72
N PHE A 414 -2.03 -29.96 5.91
CA PHE A 414 -3.11 -29.18 5.32
C PHE A 414 -2.80 -28.68 3.90
N GLY A 415 -1.60 -28.92 3.37
CA GLY A 415 -1.18 -28.41 2.07
C GLY A 415 -1.04 -26.89 2.03
N ILE A 416 -0.72 -26.27 3.16
CA ILE A 416 -0.60 -24.82 3.31
C ILE A 416 0.85 -24.43 3.13
N ALA A 417 1.15 -23.59 2.14
CA ALA A 417 2.49 -23.11 1.89
C ALA A 417 2.96 -22.13 2.98
N TYR A 418 4.18 -22.33 3.47
CA TYR A 418 4.83 -21.47 4.46
C TYR A 418 6.32 -21.29 4.18
N THR A 419 6.89 -20.21 4.71
CA THR A 419 8.33 -19.92 4.75
C THR A 419 8.78 -19.78 6.20
N PRO A 420 9.72 -20.60 6.69
CA PRO A 420 10.21 -20.49 8.05
C PRO A 420 11.33 -19.46 8.19
N TYR A 421 11.35 -18.76 9.32
CA TYR A 421 12.39 -17.79 9.70
C TYR A 421 13.04 -18.19 11.02
N TYR A 422 14.36 -18.00 11.14
CA TYR A 422 15.13 -18.31 12.35
C TYR A 422 15.55 -17.06 13.13
N LEU A 423 15.74 -15.92 12.46
CA LEU A 423 16.24 -14.70 13.09
C LEU A 423 15.20 -14.10 14.05
N VAL A 424 13.94 -14.13 13.63
CA VAL A 424 12.77 -14.10 14.50
C VAL A 424 12.13 -15.47 14.37
N ASN A 425 11.83 -16.15 15.48
CA ASN A 425 11.21 -17.47 15.44
C ASN A 425 9.75 -17.32 14.95
N ALA A 426 9.58 -17.41 13.63
CA ALA A 426 8.35 -17.06 12.93
C ALA A 426 8.20 -17.82 11.61
N LEU A 427 6.99 -17.79 11.06
CA LEU A 427 6.66 -18.33 9.75
C LEU A 427 5.81 -17.32 8.97
N GLU A 428 6.12 -17.11 7.70
CA GLU A 428 5.15 -16.52 6.77
C GLU A 428 4.26 -17.65 6.24
N VAL A 429 2.93 -17.51 6.33
CA VAL A 429 1.98 -18.57 5.99
C VAL A 429 0.94 -18.05 4.99
N SER A 430 0.60 -18.86 3.99
CA SER A 430 -0.53 -18.60 3.08
C SER A 430 -1.84 -18.90 3.79
N ALA A 431 -2.57 -17.90 4.25
CA ALA A 431 -3.75 -18.11 5.07
C ALA A 431 -4.84 -17.05 4.83
N ASP A 432 -6.07 -17.54 4.64
CA ASP A 432 -7.29 -16.73 4.72
C ASP A 432 -7.82 -16.66 6.16
N LEU A 433 -8.84 -15.82 6.39
CA LEU A 433 -9.37 -15.50 7.72
C LEU A 433 -9.63 -16.71 8.64
N PRO A 434 -10.23 -17.84 8.19
CA PRO A 434 -10.44 -18.99 9.09
C PRO A 434 -9.13 -19.61 9.61
N MET A 435 -8.12 -19.72 8.75
CA MET A 435 -6.81 -20.25 9.11
C MET A 435 -6.04 -19.27 9.98
N GLN A 436 -6.14 -17.96 9.69
CA GLN A 436 -5.57 -16.90 10.51
C GLN A 436 -6.12 -16.94 11.94
N LEU A 437 -7.45 -17.04 12.11
CA LEU A 437 -8.09 -17.15 13.43
C LEU A 437 -7.68 -18.42 14.17
N TRP A 438 -7.54 -19.55 13.46
CA TRP A 438 -7.05 -20.78 14.05
C TRP A 438 -5.60 -20.65 14.54
N LEU A 439 -4.70 -20.09 13.73
CA LEU A 439 -3.31 -19.85 14.11
C LEU A 439 -3.20 -18.93 15.32
N ALA A 440 -4.00 -17.85 15.36
CA ALA A 440 -4.06 -16.92 16.48
C ALA A 440 -4.58 -17.58 17.78
N SER A 441 -5.34 -18.67 17.68
CA SER A 441 -5.85 -19.41 18.85
C SER A 441 -4.87 -20.41 19.45
N ARG A 442 -3.74 -20.68 18.79
CA ARG A 442 -2.78 -21.68 19.25
C ARG A 442 -1.97 -21.18 20.45
N SER A 443 -1.59 -22.10 21.34
CA SER A 443 -0.85 -21.76 22.56
C SER A 443 0.61 -21.35 22.31
N ASP A 444 1.23 -21.85 21.23
CA ASP A 444 2.62 -21.61 20.83
C ASP A 444 2.82 -20.33 20.00
N VAL A 445 1.74 -19.78 19.44
CA VAL A 445 1.74 -18.54 18.67
C VAL A 445 1.61 -17.34 19.60
N ASP A 446 2.47 -16.35 19.43
CA ASP A 446 2.43 -15.07 20.14
C ASP A 446 1.52 -14.08 19.41
N ARG A 447 1.81 -13.83 18.13
CA ARG A 447 1.09 -12.86 17.31
C ARG A 447 0.93 -13.39 15.89
N VAL A 448 -0.18 -13.01 15.27
CA VAL A 448 -0.44 -13.22 13.83
C VAL A 448 -0.64 -11.86 13.21
N LEU A 449 0.38 -11.41 12.47
CA LEU A 449 0.41 -10.12 11.82
C LEU A 449 0.09 -10.27 10.33
N PRO A 450 -0.43 -9.24 9.66
CA PRO A 450 -0.48 -9.21 8.20
C PRO A 450 0.93 -9.32 7.59
N SER A 451 1.06 -10.00 6.45
CA SER A 451 2.25 -9.95 5.60
C SER A 451 1.82 -9.54 4.19
N PRO A 452 1.45 -8.27 3.97
CA PRO A 452 0.89 -7.84 2.70
C PRO A 452 1.89 -8.10 1.56
N ARG A 453 1.40 -8.71 0.48
CA ARG A 453 2.13 -8.85 -0.77
C ARG A 453 1.31 -8.21 -1.88
N MET A 454 1.91 -7.26 -2.59
CA MET A 454 1.26 -6.65 -3.74
C MET A 454 1.06 -7.69 -4.83
N ARG A 455 -0.10 -7.60 -5.48
CA ARG A 455 -0.40 -8.37 -6.68
C ARG A 455 0.52 -7.93 -7.85
N PRO A 456 0.77 -8.81 -8.82
CA PRO A 456 1.66 -8.50 -9.94
C PRO A 456 1.12 -7.38 -10.83
N LEU A 457 2.04 -6.64 -11.44
CA LEU A 457 1.74 -5.63 -12.43
C LEU A 457 1.66 -6.24 -13.83
N PRO A 458 0.79 -5.74 -14.72
CA PRO A 458 0.76 -6.15 -16.13
C PRO A 458 2.08 -5.95 -16.87
N GLN A 459 2.82 -4.91 -16.50
CA GLN A 459 4.13 -4.58 -17.03
C GLN A 459 4.97 -3.99 -15.90
N GLN A 460 6.27 -4.35 -15.86
CA GLN A 460 7.20 -3.72 -14.93
C GLN A 460 7.29 -2.21 -15.20
N PRO A 461 7.40 -1.38 -14.15
CA PRO A 461 7.62 0.04 -14.31
C PRO A 461 8.97 0.29 -15.02
N PRO A 462 9.11 1.41 -15.74
CA PRO A 462 10.40 1.79 -16.29
C PRO A 462 11.43 1.95 -15.17
N MET A 463 12.68 1.62 -15.47
CA MET A 463 13.80 1.87 -14.56
C MET A 463 13.91 3.37 -14.26
N SER A 464 13.94 3.72 -12.98
CA SER A 464 14.19 5.08 -12.50
C SER A 464 15.62 5.49 -12.84
N ARG A 465 15.78 6.51 -13.69
CA ARG A 465 17.09 7.02 -14.11
C ARG A 465 17.25 8.46 -13.65
N GLY A 466 18.48 8.81 -13.30
CA GLY A 466 18.89 10.17 -13.04
C GLY A 466 18.92 11.04 -14.29
N ASN A 467 18.83 12.35 -14.07
CA ASN A 467 18.92 13.36 -15.13
C ASN A 467 20.38 13.68 -15.51
N GLU A 468 21.34 13.24 -14.69
CA GLU A 468 22.77 13.48 -14.93
C GLU A 468 23.48 12.19 -15.33
N THR A 469 24.50 12.29 -16.20
CA THR A 469 25.23 11.14 -16.76
C THR A 469 26.67 11.06 -16.29
N SER A 470 27.12 12.02 -15.50
CA SER A 470 28.49 12.11 -15.00
C SER A 470 28.49 12.38 -13.50
N PRO A 471 29.46 11.85 -12.76
CA PRO A 471 29.60 12.18 -11.35
C PRO A 471 30.04 13.63 -11.15
N ALA A 472 29.93 14.12 -9.91
CA ALA A 472 30.48 15.42 -9.52
C ALA A 472 32.01 15.45 -9.69
N ALA A 473 32.56 16.57 -10.14
CA ALA A 473 34.01 16.71 -10.38
C ALA A 473 34.86 16.78 -9.10
N ALA A 474 34.23 17.03 -7.95
CA ALA A 474 34.86 17.11 -6.64
C ALA A 474 33.89 16.54 -5.59
N PRO A 475 34.39 16.11 -4.41
CA PRO A 475 33.53 15.69 -3.30
C PRO A 475 32.51 16.78 -2.97
N GLU A 476 31.24 16.38 -2.91
CA GLU A 476 30.12 17.27 -2.66
C GLU A 476 30.08 17.73 -1.18
N TRP A 477 29.19 18.68 -0.90
CA TRP A 477 29.06 19.30 0.42
C TRP A 477 28.79 18.29 1.54
N ASN A 478 28.06 17.21 1.24
CA ASN A 478 27.68 16.17 2.19
C ASN A 478 28.91 15.40 2.70
N LEU A 479 29.83 15.05 1.80
CA LEU A 479 31.08 14.37 2.14
C LEU A 479 32.03 15.31 2.90
N THR A 480 32.11 16.57 2.46
CA THR A 480 32.95 17.60 3.09
C THR A 480 32.45 17.98 4.48
N MET A 481 31.12 18.06 4.69
CA MET A 481 30.51 18.42 5.97
C MET A 481 30.90 17.44 7.10
N ILE A 482 30.94 16.15 6.79
CA ILE A 482 31.31 15.10 7.74
C ILE A 482 32.83 14.81 7.74
N GLY A 483 33.60 15.45 6.86
CA GLY A 483 35.05 15.32 6.77
C GLY A 483 35.55 14.01 6.14
N ALA A 484 34.73 13.33 5.33
CA ALA A 484 35.12 12.07 4.67
C ALA A 484 36.28 12.28 3.68
N ASP A 485 36.24 13.37 2.91
CA ASP A 485 37.31 13.81 1.99
C ASP A 485 38.67 13.94 2.70
N ARG A 486 38.65 14.48 3.92
CA ARG A 486 39.83 14.62 4.76
C ARG A 486 40.33 13.29 5.31
N VAL A 487 39.44 12.34 5.63
CA VAL A 487 39.86 11.00 6.04
C VAL A 487 40.68 10.33 4.95
N TRP A 488 40.23 10.41 3.69
CA TRP A 488 40.94 9.82 2.55
C TRP A 488 42.29 10.49 2.33
N LYS A 489 42.32 11.82 2.41
CA LYS A 489 43.53 12.63 2.16
C LYS A 489 44.57 12.51 3.27
N ASP A 490 44.15 12.63 4.53
CA ASP A 490 45.06 12.79 5.67
C ASP A 490 45.45 11.43 6.29
N PHE A 491 44.59 10.41 6.19
CA PHE A 491 44.82 9.09 6.78
C PHE A 491 44.94 7.94 5.76
N GLY A 492 44.56 8.13 4.50
CA GLY A 492 44.56 7.07 3.48
C GLY A 492 43.56 5.94 3.73
N VAL A 493 42.63 6.14 4.67
CA VAL A 493 41.60 5.17 5.04
C VAL A 493 40.40 5.36 4.12
N ARG A 494 39.94 4.31 3.44
CA ARG A 494 38.82 4.40 2.48
C ARG A 494 37.77 3.29 2.61
N GLY A 495 37.81 2.51 3.70
CA GLY A 495 36.83 1.43 3.95
C GLY A 495 37.34 0.02 3.67
N GLN A 496 38.63 -0.16 3.40
CA GLN A 496 39.21 -1.44 3.00
C GLN A 496 38.95 -2.54 4.03
N GLY A 497 38.54 -3.72 3.57
CA GLY A 497 38.31 -4.90 4.42
C GLY A 497 37.01 -4.91 5.20
N VAL A 498 36.14 -3.89 5.02
CA VAL A 498 34.79 -3.87 5.59
C VAL A 498 33.77 -4.29 4.54
N ILE A 499 32.85 -5.17 4.95
CA ILE A 499 31.74 -5.65 4.11
C ILE A 499 30.45 -4.95 4.53
N VAL A 500 29.89 -4.14 3.64
CA VAL A 500 28.59 -3.51 3.83
C VAL A 500 27.49 -4.36 3.20
N GLY A 501 26.48 -4.67 4.01
CA GLY A 501 25.22 -5.25 3.55
C GLY A 501 24.24 -4.16 3.14
N GLN A 502 23.66 -4.28 1.95
CA GLN A 502 22.64 -3.36 1.44
C GLN A 502 21.30 -4.09 1.36
N SER A 503 20.29 -3.65 2.12
CA SER A 503 18.92 -4.17 2.01
C SER A 503 17.98 -3.03 1.63
N ASP A 504 17.50 -3.00 0.38
CA ASP A 504 16.76 -1.86 -0.17
C ASP A 504 15.91 -2.25 -1.42
N SER A 505 15.62 -1.33 -2.34
CA SER A 505 14.85 -1.54 -3.57
C SER A 505 15.57 -2.37 -4.63
N GLY A 506 16.86 -2.57 -4.44
CA GLY A 506 17.75 -3.18 -5.42
C GLY A 506 19.09 -2.47 -5.45
N VAL A 507 19.98 -2.92 -6.32
CA VAL A 507 21.20 -2.20 -6.68
C VAL A 507 21.47 -2.43 -8.16
N ASP A 508 21.72 -1.37 -8.94
CA ASP A 508 22.30 -1.51 -10.28
C ASP A 508 23.76 -2.01 -10.16
N GLY A 509 23.96 -3.32 -10.16
CA GLY A 509 25.28 -3.94 -9.99
C GLY A 509 26.29 -3.60 -11.08
N THR A 510 25.85 -2.99 -12.19
CA THR A 510 26.72 -2.55 -13.28
C THR A 510 27.18 -1.10 -13.14
N HIS A 511 26.69 -0.37 -12.12
CA HIS A 511 27.00 1.03 -11.93
C HIS A 511 28.52 1.26 -11.72
N PRO A 512 29.16 2.19 -12.45
CA PRO A 512 30.60 2.43 -12.35
C PRO A 512 31.09 2.74 -10.93
N GLU A 513 30.30 3.49 -10.15
CA GLU A 513 30.64 3.91 -8.78
C GLU A 513 31.00 2.76 -7.82
N PHE A 514 30.45 1.55 -7.99
CA PHE A 514 30.62 0.48 -6.99
C PHE A 514 30.63 -0.94 -7.55
N SER A 515 30.48 -1.13 -8.87
CA SER A 515 30.54 -2.46 -9.51
C SER A 515 31.87 -3.19 -9.23
N ALA A 516 32.99 -2.46 -9.18
CA ALA A 516 34.29 -3.01 -8.84
C ALA A 516 34.39 -3.53 -7.38
N ARG A 517 33.51 -3.05 -6.51
CA ARG A 517 33.44 -3.39 -5.07
C ARG A 517 32.36 -4.42 -4.74
N TYR A 518 31.59 -4.85 -5.73
CA TYR A 518 30.64 -5.94 -5.54
C TYR A 518 31.38 -7.26 -5.29
N ARG A 519 30.98 -8.00 -4.25
CA ARG A 519 31.61 -9.28 -3.91
C ARG A 519 31.40 -10.37 -4.98
N GLY A 520 30.28 -10.30 -5.72
CA GLY A 520 29.96 -11.22 -6.82
C GLY A 520 30.36 -10.70 -8.22
N ARG A 521 31.31 -9.76 -8.31
CA ARG A 521 31.75 -9.12 -9.57
C ARG A 521 32.33 -10.08 -10.61
N ASP A 522 32.70 -11.29 -10.20
CA ASP A 522 33.15 -12.38 -11.07
C ASP A 522 31.98 -13.11 -11.76
N GLY A 523 30.74 -12.68 -11.52
CA GLY A 523 29.52 -13.30 -12.02
C GLY A 523 28.91 -14.33 -11.07
N ASN A 524 29.53 -14.59 -9.91
CA ASN A 524 28.99 -15.49 -8.90
C ASN A 524 28.11 -14.74 -7.88
N ASN A 525 26.80 -14.86 -8.07
CA ASN A 525 25.81 -14.25 -7.18
C ASN A 525 25.39 -15.14 -6.00
N ASP A 526 25.91 -16.37 -5.90
CA ASP A 526 25.71 -17.17 -4.68
C ASP A 526 26.36 -16.47 -3.49
N PHE A 527 25.65 -16.40 -2.36
CA PHE A 527 26.05 -15.69 -1.14
C PHE A 527 26.19 -14.16 -1.28
N ASN A 528 25.97 -13.58 -2.46
CA ASN A 528 26.24 -12.15 -2.72
C ASN A 528 24.99 -11.34 -3.14
N TRP A 529 23.94 -12.01 -3.62
CA TRP A 529 22.68 -11.35 -3.99
C TRP A 529 21.48 -12.16 -3.51
N LEU A 530 20.40 -11.51 -3.10
CA LEU A 530 19.13 -12.16 -2.86
C LEU A 530 17.98 -11.24 -3.27
N ASP A 531 17.09 -11.74 -4.12
CA ASP A 531 15.88 -11.00 -4.50
C ASP A 531 14.64 -11.86 -4.18
N PRO A 532 14.07 -11.71 -2.97
CA PRO A 532 12.84 -12.40 -2.59
C PRO A 532 11.60 -11.80 -3.29
N TRP A 533 11.73 -10.65 -3.96
CA TRP A 533 10.63 -9.92 -4.59
C TRP A 533 10.44 -10.30 -6.06
N ASN A 534 11.42 -9.98 -6.92
CA ASN A 534 11.38 -10.27 -8.35
C ASN A 534 12.13 -11.55 -8.73
N HIS A 535 12.84 -12.18 -7.79
CA HIS A 535 13.67 -13.37 -8.05
C HIS A 535 14.74 -13.14 -9.13
N SER A 536 15.29 -11.92 -9.19
CA SER A 536 16.43 -11.62 -10.06
C SER A 536 17.66 -12.46 -9.64
N ALA A 537 18.32 -13.06 -10.63
CA ALA A 537 19.52 -13.87 -10.40
C ALA A 537 20.79 -13.02 -10.20
N SER A 538 20.70 -11.71 -10.38
CA SER A 538 21.80 -10.75 -10.32
C SER A 538 21.30 -9.39 -9.85
N PRO A 539 22.18 -8.53 -9.29
CA PRO A 539 21.80 -7.20 -8.84
C PRO A 539 21.09 -6.38 -9.93
N GLN A 540 19.88 -5.96 -9.62
CA GLN A 540 19.07 -5.04 -10.40
C GLN A 540 18.37 -4.07 -9.45
N ASP A 541 18.18 -2.84 -9.92
CA ASP A 541 17.33 -1.85 -9.25
C ASP A 541 16.43 -1.18 -10.29
N ILE A 542 15.12 -1.29 -10.08
CA ILE A 542 14.12 -0.61 -10.93
C ILE A 542 13.71 0.72 -10.28
N GLY A 543 13.66 0.78 -8.94
CA GLY A 543 13.23 1.95 -8.19
C GLY A 543 14.32 3.02 -8.06
N GLY A 544 15.59 2.62 -8.01
CA GLY A 544 16.75 3.51 -7.94
C GLY A 544 17.17 3.93 -6.54
N HIS A 545 16.29 3.80 -5.55
CA HIS A 545 16.55 4.19 -4.16
C HIS A 545 17.74 3.41 -3.56
N GLY A 546 17.80 2.09 -3.74
CA GLY A 546 18.90 1.28 -3.24
C GLY A 546 20.25 1.55 -3.93
N THR A 547 20.21 1.88 -5.22
CA THR A 547 21.38 2.36 -5.98
C THR A 547 21.88 3.71 -5.45
N HIS A 548 20.97 4.61 -5.07
CA HIS A 548 21.32 5.93 -4.51
C HIS A 548 21.94 5.82 -3.12
N THR A 549 21.32 5.02 -2.25
CA THR A 549 21.77 4.81 -0.87
C THR A 549 23.11 4.09 -0.83
N LEU A 550 23.32 3.01 -1.60
CA LEU A 550 24.62 2.34 -1.69
C LEU A 550 25.71 3.28 -2.23
N GLY A 551 25.37 4.10 -3.23
CA GLY A 551 26.27 5.14 -3.73
C GLY A 551 26.74 6.08 -2.63
N SER A 552 25.84 6.51 -1.75
CA SER A 552 26.18 7.37 -0.60
C SER A 552 27.06 6.66 0.44
N VAL A 553 26.96 5.33 0.56
CA VAL A 553 27.86 4.55 1.41
C VAL A 553 29.26 4.49 0.81
N LEU A 554 29.40 4.01 -0.44
CA LEU A 554 30.68 3.53 -0.98
C LEU A 554 30.90 3.76 -2.49
N GLY A 555 30.13 4.65 -3.11
CA GLY A 555 30.44 5.12 -4.46
C GLY A 555 31.86 5.70 -4.54
N GLU A 556 32.57 5.41 -5.62
CA GLU A 556 33.94 5.87 -5.88
C GLU A 556 34.11 7.39 -5.72
N THR A 557 33.13 8.17 -6.19
CA THR A 557 33.14 9.63 -6.17
C THR A 557 32.12 10.24 -5.22
N VAL A 558 30.98 9.55 -5.01
CA VAL A 558 29.84 10.07 -4.22
C VAL A 558 29.73 9.45 -2.82
N GLY A 559 30.48 8.39 -2.52
CA GLY A 559 30.38 7.64 -1.27
C GLY A 559 31.37 8.04 -0.19
N VAL A 560 31.07 7.65 1.05
CA VAL A 560 31.92 7.91 2.24
C VAL A 560 33.08 6.92 2.35
N ALA A 561 32.88 5.65 2.00
CA ALA A 561 33.87 4.57 2.09
C ALA A 561 34.09 3.86 0.74
N PRO A 562 34.74 4.52 -0.25
CA PRO A 562 34.88 4.03 -1.64
C PRO A 562 35.57 2.66 -1.84
N GLU A 563 36.27 2.15 -0.83
CA GLU A 563 37.01 0.88 -0.90
C GLU A 563 36.42 -0.21 0.00
N ALA A 564 35.25 0.03 0.61
CA ALA A 564 34.46 -1.03 1.22
C ALA A 564 33.87 -1.98 0.15
N GLU A 565 33.67 -3.24 0.52
CA GLU A 565 33.00 -4.22 -0.35
C GLU A 565 31.52 -4.32 -0.03
N TRP A 566 30.69 -4.71 -1.00
CA TRP A 566 29.25 -4.83 -0.79
C TRP A 566 28.63 -6.09 -1.39
N TYR A 567 27.46 -6.40 -0.86
CA TYR A 567 26.54 -7.43 -1.34
C TYR A 567 25.11 -7.05 -0.89
N GLY A 568 24.09 -7.57 -1.56
CA GLY A 568 22.76 -6.95 -1.52
C GLY A 568 21.58 -7.90 -1.39
N CYS A 569 20.48 -7.38 -0.86
CA CYS A 569 19.18 -8.04 -0.85
C CYS A 569 18.03 -7.05 -1.14
N VAL A 570 16.98 -7.51 -1.82
CA VAL A 570 15.82 -6.68 -2.20
C VAL A 570 14.65 -6.85 -1.22
N ASN A 571 14.41 -5.88 -0.34
CA ASN A 571 13.23 -5.88 0.54
C ASN A 571 12.24 -4.73 0.24
N LEU A 572 12.56 -3.85 -0.73
CA LEU A 572 11.82 -2.60 -0.98
C LEU A 572 11.60 -2.30 -2.48
N ALA A 573 11.44 -3.31 -3.35
CA ALA A 573 11.48 -3.16 -4.82
C ALA A 573 10.49 -2.12 -5.41
N ARG A 574 9.38 -1.85 -4.71
CA ARG A 574 8.32 -0.88 -5.11
C ARG A 574 8.00 0.11 -3.98
N ASN A 575 9.01 0.45 -3.18
CA ASN A 575 8.85 1.27 -1.98
C ASN A 575 7.83 0.70 -0.95
N LEU A 576 7.70 -0.64 -0.94
CA LEU A 576 6.88 -1.39 -0.01
C LEU A 576 7.62 -2.67 0.38
N GLY A 577 7.67 -2.94 1.67
CA GLY A 577 8.11 -4.20 2.25
C GLY A 577 7.00 -4.92 3.02
N ASN A 578 7.40 -5.93 3.78
CA ASN A 578 6.60 -6.58 4.81
C ASN A 578 7.55 -7.32 5.78
N PRO A 579 7.09 -7.75 6.97
CA PRO A 579 7.93 -8.45 7.95
C PRO A 579 8.74 -9.61 7.36
N ALA A 580 8.16 -10.39 6.44
CA ALA A 580 8.79 -11.56 5.85
C ALA A 580 9.97 -11.18 4.93
N LEU A 581 9.77 -10.20 4.04
CA LEU A 581 10.81 -9.70 3.13
C LEU A 581 11.96 -9.02 3.88
N TYR A 582 11.65 -8.28 4.95
CA TYR A 582 12.66 -7.71 5.83
C TYR A 582 13.51 -8.81 6.46
N LEU A 583 12.88 -9.88 6.96
CA LEU A 583 13.63 -10.99 7.53
C LEU A 583 14.36 -11.86 6.52
N ASP A 584 13.86 -12.01 5.28
CA ASP A 584 14.60 -12.65 4.19
C ASP A 584 15.97 -11.97 4.04
N CYS A 585 15.96 -10.64 3.94
CA CYS A 585 17.18 -9.86 3.83
C CYS A 585 17.99 -9.85 5.13
N MET A 586 17.40 -9.63 6.31
CA MET A 586 18.16 -9.62 7.57
C MET A 586 18.86 -10.97 7.84
N GLN A 587 18.22 -12.10 7.51
CA GLN A 587 18.84 -13.43 7.60
C GLN A 587 20.01 -13.57 6.62
N PHE A 588 19.81 -13.14 5.37
CA PHE A 588 20.88 -13.11 4.38
C PHE A 588 22.03 -12.20 4.81
N MET A 589 21.74 -11.11 5.53
CA MET A 589 22.75 -10.19 6.06
C MET A 589 23.56 -10.79 7.22
N LEU A 590 22.95 -11.68 8.01
CA LEU A 590 23.67 -12.43 9.05
C LEU A 590 24.52 -13.55 8.45
N ALA A 591 23.90 -14.41 7.64
CA ALA A 591 24.46 -15.63 7.09
C ALA A 591 23.95 -15.84 5.66
N PRO A 592 24.64 -15.29 4.65
CA PRO A 592 24.25 -15.45 3.26
C PRO A 592 24.24 -16.92 2.85
N PHE A 593 23.42 -17.28 1.88
CA PHE A 593 23.28 -18.64 1.35
C PHE A 593 23.25 -18.62 -0.19
N PRO A 594 23.46 -19.76 -0.87
CA PRO A 594 23.38 -19.83 -2.33
C PRO A 594 21.99 -19.49 -2.86
N GLN A 595 21.84 -19.08 -4.13
CA GLN A 595 20.56 -18.69 -4.75
C GLN A 595 19.44 -19.75 -4.63
N LYS A 596 19.82 -21.03 -4.53
CA LYS A 596 18.91 -22.18 -4.37
C LYS A 596 19.03 -22.86 -3.00
N GLY A 597 19.76 -22.24 -2.07
CA GLY A 597 19.97 -22.72 -0.72
C GLY A 597 18.78 -22.42 0.20
N ASN A 598 18.82 -23.04 1.38
CA ASN A 598 17.87 -22.81 2.46
C ASN A 598 18.55 -22.02 3.59
N ALA A 599 17.97 -20.89 3.99
CA ALA A 599 18.53 -20.02 5.02
C ALA A 599 18.80 -20.74 6.37
N LEU A 600 18.01 -21.76 6.72
CA LEU A 600 18.15 -22.52 7.97
C LEU A 600 19.25 -23.61 7.92
N ARG A 601 19.84 -23.88 6.75
CA ARG A 601 20.80 -24.99 6.56
C ARG A 601 22.09 -24.57 5.87
N ASP A 602 21.99 -23.69 4.90
CA ASP A 602 23.07 -23.39 3.94
C ASP A 602 23.70 -22.01 4.17
N GLY A 603 23.36 -21.34 5.28
CA GLY A 603 23.87 -20.02 5.63
C GLY A 603 25.33 -20.05 6.09
N ASP A 604 26.15 -19.13 5.59
CA ASP A 604 27.55 -18.95 5.99
C ASP A 604 27.73 -17.62 6.77
N PRO A 605 27.68 -17.63 8.11
CA PRO A 605 27.80 -16.41 8.90
C PRO A 605 29.15 -15.68 8.73
N LYS A 606 30.21 -16.35 8.25
CA LYS A 606 31.52 -15.70 8.02
C LYS A 606 31.50 -14.76 6.81
N ARG A 607 30.54 -14.97 5.91
CA ARG A 607 30.33 -14.15 4.71
C ARG A 607 29.32 -13.04 4.92
N GLY A 608 28.72 -12.90 6.10
CA GLY A 608 27.69 -11.91 6.33
C GLY A 608 28.21 -10.48 6.46
N ALA A 609 27.28 -9.54 6.63
CA ALA A 609 27.56 -8.12 6.68
C ALA A 609 28.26 -7.75 7.98
N MET A 610 29.23 -6.84 7.89
CA MET A 610 29.85 -6.21 9.04
C MET A 610 29.03 -4.97 9.45
N VAL A 611 28.66 -4.16 8.47
CA VAL A 611 27.78 -2.99 8.63
C VAL A 611 26.55 -3.20 7.76
N LEU A 612 25.37 -2.98 8.30
CA LEU A 612 24.11 -3.11 7.58
C LEU A 612 23.46 -1.74 7.42
N ASN A 613 23.24 -1.33 6.16
CA ASN A 613 22.52 -0.12 5.82
C ASN A 613 21.04 -0.42 5.58
N ASN A 614 20.16 0.26 6.31
CA ASN A 614 18.69 0.14 6.17
C ASN A 614 18.08 1.53 6.00
N SER A 615 17.80 1.91 4.75
CA SER A 615 17.12 3.17 4.42
C SER A 615 15.60 2.98 4.30
N TRP A 616 15.04 2.13 5.17
CA TRP A 616 13.62 1.75 5.20
C TRP A 616 13.14 1.58 6.64
N GLY A 617 11.82 1.59 6.82
CA GLY A 617 11.13 1.22 8.05
C GLY A 617 10.01 0.23 7.74
N CYS A 618 9.48 -0.43 8.78
CA CYS A 618 8.35 -1.34 8.68
C CYS A 618 7.15 -0.75 9.43
N PRO A 619 6.34 0.11 8.81
CA PRO A 619 5.16 0.68 9.42
C PRO A 619 3.99 -0.32 9.54
N ASP A 620 2.94 0.07 10.25
CA ASP A 620 1.71 -0.72 10.42
C ASP A 620 1.11 -1.18 9.09
N VAL A 621 1.17 -0.33 8.04
CA VAL A 621 0.65 -0.64 6.69
C VAL A 621 1.39 -1.81 6.03
N GLU A 622 2.64 -2.04 6.40
CA GLU A 622 3.43 -3.19 5.94
C GLU A 622 3.25 -4.43 6.82
N GLY A 623 2.47 -4.32 7.90
CA GLY A 623 2.16 -5.44 8.80
C GLY A 623 3.10 -5.58 10.00
N CYS A 624 3.88 -4.54 10.33
CA CYS A 624 4.72 -4.54 11.52
C CYS A 624 4.08 -3.77 12.67
N ASP A 625 4.06 -4.38 13.86
CA ASP A 625 4.01 -3.67 15.13
C ASP A 625 5.42 -3.25 15.60
N ALA A 626 5.48 -2.40 16.63
CA ALA A 626 6.72 -1.88 17.20
C ALA A 626 7.75 -2.96 17.61
N ASN A 627 7.35 -4.21 17.89
CA ASN A 627 8.24 -5.28 18.36
C ASN A 627 8.49 -6.39 17.31
N THR A 628 7.97 -6.24 16.10
CA THR A 628 7.98 -7.30 15.06
C THR A 628 9.39 -7.78 14.72
N LEU A 629 10.35 -6.84 14.58
CA LEU A 629 11.71 -7.13 14.13
C LEU A 629 12.74 -7.08 15.27
N LEU A 630 12.30 -6.83 16.51
CA LEU A 630 13.18 -6.58 17.67
C LEU A 630 14.13 -7.74 17.96
N ALA A 631 13.61 -8.98 17.99
CA ALA A 631 14.45 -10.15 18.22
C ALA A 631 15.51 -10.31 17.11
N GLY A 632 15.16 -9.94 15.88
CA GLY A 632 16.07 -10.07 14.75
C GLY A 632 17.20 -9.05 14.76
N VAL A 633 16.91 -7.77 15.07
CA VAL A 633 17.97 -6.76 15.22
C VAL A 633 18.87 -7.03 16.41
N ARG A 634 18.34 -7.56 17.52
CA ARG A 634 19.13 -7.99 18.68
C ARG A 634 20.10 -9.10 18.32
N ALA A 635 19.63 -10.11 17.60
CA ALA A 635 20.48 -11.18 17.11
C ALA A 635 21.61 -10.67 16.19
N LEU A 636 21.31 -9.71 15.30
CA LEU A 636 22.32 -9.06 14.46
C LEU A 636 23.35 -8.30 15.31
N ARG A 637 22.90 -7.53 16.30
CA ARG A 637 23.78 -6.80 17.22
C ARG A 637 24.67 -7.75 18.03
N ASP A 638 24.10 -8.81 18.58
CA ASP A 638 24.82 -9.83 19.36
C ASP A 638 25.82 -10.63 18.50
N ALA A 639 25.55 -10.75 17.20
CA ALA A 639 26.50 -11.28 16.22
C ALA A 639 27.61 -10.28 15.85
N GLY A 640 27.56 -9.04 16.34
CA GLY A 640 28.51 -7.98 16.02
C GLY A 640 28.31 -7.38 14.63
N VAL A 641 27.07 -7.33 14.14
CA VAL A 641 26.70 -6.54 12.95
C VAL A 641 26.29 -5.14 13.41
N PHE A 642 26.91 -4.10 12.86
CA PHE A 642 26.50 -2.72 13.13
C PHE A 642 25.29 -2.36 12.27
N VAL A 643 24.12 -2.22 12.89
CA VAL A 643 22.85 -1.97 12.19
C VAL A 643 22.56 -0.47 12.18
N VAL A 644 22.61 0.14 11.00
CA VAL A 644 22.22 1.53 10.77
C VAL A 644 20.81 1.57 10.22
N ALA A 645 19.98 2.49 10.72
CA ALA A 645 18.66 2.73 10.16
C ALA A 645 18.36 4.24 10.02
N SER A 646 17.68 4.60 8.94
CA SER A 646 17.13 5.94 8.76
C SER A 646 15.96 6.19 9.72
N ALA A 647 15.89 7.38 10.32
CA ALA A 647 14.91 7.69 11.36
C ALA A 647 13.44 7.71 10.88
N GLY A 648 13.21 7.88 9.58
CA GLY A 648 11.88 8.09 9.00
C GLY A 648 11.71 9.51 8.44
N ASN A 649 10.66 9.73 7.65
CA ASN A 649 10.38 11.00 6.98
C ASN A 649 9.00 11.59 7.38
N GLU A 650 8.55 11.28 8.60
CA GLU A 650 7.25 11.63 9.17
C GLU A 650 7.31 12.81 10.16
N GLY A 651 8.44 13.54 10.18
CA GLY A 651 8.54 14.84 10.86
C GLY A 651 7.62 15.89 10.22
N PRO A 652 7.40 17.07 10.85
CA PRO A 652 8.15 17.62 11.98
C PRO A 652 7.53 17.29 13.36
N ALA A 653 6.46 16.51 13.42
CA ALA A 653 5.80 16.17 14.69
C ALA A 653 6.75 15.39 15.62
N CYS A 654 6.64 15.62 16.93
CA CYS A 654 7.35 14.81 17.92
C CYS A 654 6.81 13.38 17.92
N SER A 655 7.65 12.43 18.35
CA SER A 655 7.31 11.00 18.39
C SER A 655 6.92 10.41 17.02
N SER A 656 7.49 10.97 15.95
CA SER A 656 7.34 10.49 14.57
C SER A 656 8.26 9.30 14.26
N ILE A 657 9.31 9.04 15.06
CA ILE A 657 10.04 7.76 15.02
C ILE A 657 9.17 6.69 15.70
N ASN A 658 8.27 6.08 14.92
CA ASN A 658 7.22 5.19 15.43
C ASN A 658 7.22 3.79 14.80
N SER A 659 8.10 3.53 13.83
CA SER A 659 8.15 2.27 13.08
C SER A 659 9.51 1.58 13.26
N PRO A 660 9.55 0.24 13.37
CA PRO A 660 10.79 -0.51 13.28
C PRO A 660 11.56 -0.19 11.99
N ILE A 661 12.87 -0.34 11.92
CA ILE A 661 13.76 -0.77 13.02
C ILE A 661 14.40 0.42 13.75
N ALA A 662 14.22 1.65 13.26
CA ALA A 662 14.88 2.84 13.80
C ALA A 662 14.43 3.24 15.21
N LEU A 663 13.31 2.70 15.71
CA LEU A 663 12.87 2.93 17.08
C LEU A 663 13.68 2.14 18.12
N TYR A 664 14.40 1.09 17.72
CA TYR A 664 15.06 0.16 18.64
C TYR A 664 16.33 0.73 19.27
N ASP A 665 16.59 0.37 20.52
CA ASP A 665 17.85 0.67 21.20
C ASP A 665 19.05 -0.03 20.52
N ASP A 666 18.81 -1.25 20.03
CA ASP A 666 19.80 -2.10 19.38
C ASP A 666 20.27 -1.60 17.99
N VAL A 667 19.62 -0.55 17.46
CA VAL A 667 19.84 0.02 16.12
C VAL A 667 20.32 1.45 16.21
N PHE A 668 21.32 1.82 15.42
CA PHE A 668 21.84 3.18 15.38
C PHE A 668 21.06 4.03 14.37
N SER A 669 20.21 4.91 14.88
CA SER A 669 19.20 5.62 14.08
C SER A 669 19.65 7.00 13.67
N VAL A 670 19.39 7.38 12.40
CA VAL A 670 19.99 8.57 11.79
C VAL A 670 18.94 9.56 11.27
N GLY A 671 18.96 10.78 11.81
CA GLY A 671 18.17 11.93 11.33
C GLY A 671 18.85 12.68 10.18
N ALA A 672 18.11 13.56 9.50
CA ALA A 672 18.59 14.27 8.31
C ALA A 672 18.84 15.76 8.57
N VAL A 673 19.96 16.27 8.05
CA VAL A 673 20.26 17.70 7.97
C VAL A 673 20.50 18.18 6.54
N ASN A 674 20.31 19.47 6.32
CA ASN A 674 20.64 20.15 5.05
C ASN A 674 22.09 20.70 5.04
N SER A 675 22.47 21.31 3.92
CA SER A 675 23.81 21.91 3.74
C SER A 675 24.12 23.06 4.70
N GLY A 676 23.10 23.69 5.27
CA GLY A 676 23.20 24.70 6.33
C GLY A 676 23.32 24.12 7.75
N LYS A 677 23.47 22.79 7.91
CA LYS A 677 23.45 22.07 9.20
C LYS A 677 22.14 22.22 9.98
N GLN A 678 21.04 22.53 9.28
CA GLN A 678 19.71 22.60 9.89
C GLN A 678 19.04 21.25 9.75
N LEU A 679 18.28 20.85 10.78
CA LEU A 679 17.41 19.67 10.73
C LEU A 679 16.45 19.80 9.55
N ALA A 680 16.25 18.72 8.79
CA ALA A 680 15.25 18.70 7.74
C ALA A 680 13.83 18.62 8.34
N ASP A 681 12.89 19.38 7.80
CA ASP A 681 11.50 19.44 8.31
C ASP A 681 10.86 18.05 8.41
N PHE A 682 11.05 17.24 7.35
CA PHE A 682 10.54 15.87 7.27
C PHE A 682 11.26 14.89 8.21
N SER A 683 12.43 15.21 8.77
CA SER A 683 13.21 14.26 9.58
C SER A 683 12.41 13.88 10.81
N SER A 684 12.11 12.58 10.96
CA SER A 684 11.40 12.05 12.13
C SER A 684 12.17 12.31 13.42
N ARG A 685 11.40 12.49 14.51
CA ARG A 685 11.84 12.99 15.82
C ARG A 685 11.33 12.08 16.93
N GLY A 686 12.10 11.97 18.00
CA GLY A 686 11.69 11.35 19.25
C GLY A 686 10.73 12.22 20.08
N PRO A 687 10.47 11.83 21.33
CA PRO A 687 10.87 10.57 21.94
C PRO A 687 10.11 9.39 21.33
N VAL A 688 10.69 8.19 21.36
CA VAL A 688 10.02 6.97 20.91
C VAL A 688 8.95 6.57 21.92
N ILE A 689 7.68 6.64 21.51
CA ILE A 689 6.53 6.22 22.32
C ILE A 689 5.87 4.93 21.83
N ALA A 690 6.18 4.50 20.60
CA ALA A 690 5.51 3.38 19.94
C ALA A 690 5.69 2.04 20.66
N ASP A 691 6.82 1.83 21.34
CA ASP A 691 7.08 0.67 22.19
C ASP A 691 6.97 0.98 23.71
N GLY A 692 6.51 2.18 24.05
CA GLY A 692 6.37 2.66 25.42
C GLY A 692 7.69 3.01 26.14
N SER A 693 8.84 3.02 25.46
CA SER A 693 10.12 3.21 26.13
C SER A 693 10.45 4.66 26.49
N GLY A 694 9.89 5.64 25.77
CA GLY A 694 10.23 7.06 25.91
C GLY A 694 11.69 7.38 25.58
N ARG A 695 12.35 6.56 24.76
CA ARG A 695 13.81 6.69 24.52
C ARG A 695 14.09 7.83 23.53
N VAL A 696 15.26 8.45 23.70
CA VAL A 696 15.75 9.49 22.81
C VAL A 696 16.24 8.87 21.51
N LYS A 697 15.64 9.29 20.39
CA LYS A 697 16.06 9.00 19.01
C LYS A 697 15.82 10.25 18.15
N PRO A 698 16.54 10.46 17.03
CA PRO A 698 17.61 9.61 16.50
C PRO A 698 18.88 9.61 17.38
N ASP A 699 19.82 8.68 17.15
CA ASP A 699 21.12 8.68 17.84
C ASP A 699 22.02 9.81 17.34
N ILE A 700 21.97 10.08 16.03
CA ILE A 700 22.81 11.11 15.39
C ILE A 700 22.08 11.67 14.16
N ALA A 701 22.59 12.76 13.60
CA ALA A 701 22.16 13.28 12.31
C ALA A 701 23.28 13.20 11.26
N ALA A 702 22.90 13.17 9.99
CA ALA A 702 23.81 13.21 8.85
C ALA A 702 23.19 13.92 7.64
N PRO A 703 23.97 14.29 6.62
CA PRO A 703 23.48 14.91 5.39
C PRO A 703 22.35 14.11 4.73
N GLY A 704 21.17 14.73 4.53
CA GLY A 704 20.00 14.05 3.98
C GLY A 704 19.09 14.90 3.09
N VAL A 705 19.50 16.10 2.69
CA VAL A 705 18.70 16.99 1.83
C VAL A 705 19.47 17.33 0.56
N ASN A 706 18.90 17.06 -0.61
CA ASN A 706 19.51 17.29 -1.93
C ASN A 706 20.89 16.62 -2.08
N VAL A 707 21.00 15.39 -1.59
CA VAL A 707 22.21 14.57 -1.67
C VAL A 707 22.35 14.01 -3.08
N PHE A 708 23.47 14.31 -3.73
CA PHE A 708 23.80 13.81 -5.06
C PHE A 708 24.43 12.41 -4.95
N SER A 709 23.90 11.44 -5.68
CA SER A 709 24.41 10.06 -5.70
C SER A 709 24.07 9.36 -7.02
N SER A 710 24.47 8.10 -7.13
CA SER A 710 24.20 7.20 -8.26
C SER A 710 22.73 6.84 -8.39
N LEU A 711 22.27 6.67 -9.62
CA LEU A 711 20.96 6.15 -10.00
C LEU A 711 21.11 5.11 -11.13
N PRO A 712 20.13 4.21 -11.30
CA PRO A 712 20.22 3.12 -12.28
C PRO A 712 20.57 3.58 -13.70
N GLY A 713 21.22 2.70 -14.45
CA GLY A 713 21.66 2.97 -15.82
C GLY A 713 22.94 3.81 -15.90
N GLY A 714 23.76 3.82 -14.85
CA GLY A 714 24.99 4.63 -14.79
C GLY A 714 24.75 6.12 -14.72
N THR A 715 23.61 6.54 -14.16
CA THR A 715 23.18 7.94 -14.08
C THR A 715 23.29 8.48 -12.66
N TYR A 716 23.01 9.77 -12.46
CA TYR A 716 23.12 10.43 -11.17
C TYR A 716 21.94 11.39 -10.95
N GLY A 717 21.63 11.65 -9.69
CA GLY A 717 20.55 12.55 -9.31
C GLY A 717 20.61 12.95 -7.83
N ARG A 718 19.72 13.87 -7.46
CA ARG A 718 19.60 14.38 -6.09
C ARG A 718 18.32 13.87 -5.45
N GLU A 719 18.46 13.34 -4.25
CA GLU A 719 17.33 12.90 -3.43
C GLU A 719 17.40 13.51 -2.03
N SER A 720 16.26 13.53 -1.34
CA SER A 720 16.14 14.02 0.04
C SER A 720 15.38 13.01 0.87
N GLY A 721 15.87 12.74 2.07
CA GLY A 721 15.29 11.80 3.02
C GLY A 721 16.30 11.44 4.11
N THR A 722 15.81 10.96 5.25
CA THR A 722 16.68 10.26 6.21
C THR A 722 17.30 9.00 5.57
N SER A 723 16.69 8.49 4.50
CA SER A 723 17.23 7.47 3.60
C SER A 723 18.59 7.82 3.00
N MET A 724 18.92 9.10 2.82
CA MET A 724 20.23 9.56 2.36
C MET A 724 21.18 9.83 3.52
N ALA A 725 20.65 10.13 4.72
CA ALA A 725 21.44 10.37 5.92
C ALA A 725 22.03 9.07 6.52
N GLY A 726 21.22 8.02 6.66
CA GLY A 726 21.64 6.70 7.16
C GLY A 726 22.90 6.14 6.48
N PRO A 727 22.94 6.09 5.13
CA PRO A 727 24.09 5.63 4.36
C PRO A 727 25.42 6.32 4.69
N HIS A 728 25.39 7.62 5.00
CA HIS A 728 26.62 8.33 5.40
C HIS A 728 27.20 7.73 6.67
N VAL A 729 26.36 7.43 7.67
CA VAL A 729 26.82 6.84 8.94
C VAL A 729 27.32 5.40 8.73
N ALA A 730 26.64 4.61 7.89
CA ALA A 730 27.14 3.28 7.51
C ALA A 730 28.54 3.35 6.88
N GLY A 731 28.76 4.32 5.99
CA GLY A 731 30.08 4.58 5.41
C GLY A 731 31.11 5.07 6.44
N VAL A 732 30.73 5.92 7.40
CA VAL A 732 31.62 6.34 8.50
C VAL A 732 32.03 5.15 9.36
N VAL A 733 31.13 4.22 9.67
CA VAL A 733 31.48 2.99 10.39
C VAL A 733 32.46 2.15 9.58
N ALA A 734 32.29 2.04 8.26
CA ALA A 734 33.25 1.34 7.41
C ALA A 734 34.64 2.01 7.39
N LEU A 735 34.71 3.35 7.36
CA LEU A 735 35.98 4.06 7.53
C LEU A 735 36.59 3.78 8.91
N LEU A 736 35.79 3.81 9.97
CA LEU A 736 36.24 3.61 11.34
C LEU A 736 36.78 2.19 11.58
N TRP A 737 36.08 1.18 11.08
CA TRP A 737 36.48 -0.23 11.19
C TRP A 737 37.67 -0.58 10.30
N SER A 738 37.77 -0.01 9.10
CA SER A 738 38.97 -0.17 8.26
C SER A 738 40.19 0.52 8.88
N ALA A 739 39.99 1.68 9.52
CA ALA A 739 41.05 2.37 10.25
C ALA A 739 41.54 1.57 11.45
N ASN A 740 40.67 0.90 12.19
CA ASN A 740 41.03 0.05 13.32
C ASN A 740 40.22 -1.26 13.35
N PRO A 741 40.73 -2.34 12.73
CA PRO A 741 40.01 -3.61 12.63
C PRO A 741 39.66 -4.28 13.97
N LYS A 742 40.28 -3.88 15.09
CA LYS A 742 39.91 -4.38 16.44
C LYS A 742 38.51 -3.94 16.86
N LEU A 743 37.94 -2.92 16.21
CA LEU A 743 36.58 -2.42 16.47
C LEU A 743 35.50 -3.20 15.71
N ILE A 744 35.87 -4.06 14.76
CA ILE A 744 34.92 -4.88 14.01
C ILE A 744 34.17 -5.79 14.99
N GLY A 745 32.85 -5.61 15.06
CA GLY A 745 31.99 -6.36 15.98
C GLY A 745 31.96 -5.87 17.42
N ASP A 746 32.66 -4.78 17.75
CA ASP A 746 32.51 -4.06 19.04
C ASP A 746 31.53 -2.90 18.84
N ILE A 747 30.24 -3.22 18.93
CA ILE A 747 29.15 -2.31 18.60
C ILE A 747 29.10 -1.16 19.60
N GLU A 748 29.13 -1.47 20.90
CA GLU A 748 29.07 -0.49 21.97
C GLU A 748 30.21 0.53 21.87
N ARG A 749 31.45 0.07 21.60
CA ARG A 749 32.58 0.99 21.45
C ARG A 749 32.48 1.84 20.18
N THR A 750 31.97 1.27 19.10
CA THR A 750 31.75 1.99 17.84
C THR A 750 30.71 3.09 18.02
N GLU A 751 29.57 2.80 18.65
CA GLU A 751 28.54 3.80 18.98
C GLU A 751 29.09 4.89 19.88
N GLN A 752 29.87 4.52 20.90
CA GLN A 752 30.51 5.49 21.79
C GLN A 752 31.39 6.47 21.01
N LEU A 753 32.23 5.98 20.09
CA LEU A 753 33.10 6.83 19.28
C LEU A 753 32.27 7.80 18.42
N LEU A 754 31.23 7.31 17.73
CA LEU A 754 30.36 8.16 16.91
C LEU A 754 29.68 9.26 17.74
N ARG A 755 29.20 8.93 18.94
CA ARG A 755 28.53 9.85 19.86
C ARG A 755 29.50 10.89 20.44
N GLU A 756 30.69 10.47 20.84
CA GLU A 756 31.70 11.36 21.44
C GLU A 756 32.31 12.35 20.44
N THR A 757 32.42 11.97 19.16
CA THR A 757 33.04 12.80 18.13
C THR A 757 32.04 13.61 17.31
N ALA A 758 30.73 13.48 17.55
CA ALA A 758 29.70 14.21 16.82
C ALA A 758 29.88 15.74 16.90
N GLN A 759 29.67 16.42 15.77
CA GLN A 759 29.63 17.88 15.70
C GLN A 759 28.38 18.37 16.41
N ARG A 760 28.55 19.18 17.46
CA ARG A 760 27.41 19.81 18.14
C ARG A 760 26.70 20.80 17.20
N VAL A 761 25.38 20.72 17.19
CA VAL A 761 24.53 21.64 16.42
C VAL A 761 23.69 22.45 17.40
N ASN A 762 23.78 23.77 17.31
CA ASN A 762 22.80 24.66 17.93
C ASN A 762 21.64 24.78 16.95
N VAL A 763 20.59 23.99 17.12
CA VAL A 763 19.40 24.09 16.27
C VAL A 763 18.71 25.40 16.60
N ALA A 764 18.68 26.34 15.63
CA ALA A 764 17.97 27.59 15.79
C ALA A 764 16.47 27.28 16.03
N THR A 765 16.00 27.55 17.24
CA THR A 765 14.68 27.19 17.78
C THR A 765 13.55 28.00 17.15
N GLN A 766 13.25 27.80 15.87
CA GLN A 766 12.04 28.37 15.26
C GLN A 766 10.94 27.33 14.97
N GLU A 767 11.21 26.03 15.12
CA GLU A 767 10.26 24.97 14.79
C GLU A 767 10.23 23.90 15.88
N ILE A 768 9.03 23.36 16.13
CA ILE A 768 8.63 22.36 17.14
C ILE A 768 9.80 21.69 17.87
N VAL A 769 10.01 22.09 19.13
CA VAL A 769 11.03 21.51 19.99
C VAL A 769 10.46 20.27 20.71
N CYS A 770 11.00 19.11 20.36
CA CYS A 770 10.73 17.85 21.05
C CYS A 770 11.71 17.70 22.20
N GLY A 771 11.21 17.71 23.45
CA GLY A 771 12.06 17.61 24.64
C GLY A 771 12.85 18.89 24.96
N ASP A 772 14.02 18.74 25.56
CA ASP A 772 14.93 19.86 25.89
C ASP A 772 15.89 20.12 24.71
N PRO A 773 15.85 21.30 24.07
CA PRO A 773 16.71 21.62 22.92
C PRO A 773 18.19 21.76 23.29
N ASN A 774 18.50 21.94 24.57
CA ASN A 774 19.88 22.04 25.06
C ASN A 774 20.44 20.70 25.55
N ALA A 775 19.62 19.65 25.59
CA ALA A 775 20.07 18.32 25.97
C ALA A 775 20.98 17.70 24.89
N THR A 776 21.88 16.84 25.34
CA THR A 776 22.68 15.98 24.46
C THR A 776 22.78 14.59 25.09
N PRO A 777 22.16 13.56 24.49
CA PRO A 777 21.39 13.60 23.25
C PRO A 777 20.04 14.32 23.39
N ASN A 778 19.44 14.72 22.27
CA ASN A 778 18.07 15.26 22.19
C ASN A 778 17.22 14.51 21.14
N ASP A 779 15.92 14.75 21.15
CA ASP A 779 14.93 14.03 20.34
C ASP A 779 14.90 14.42 18.84
N PHE A 780 15.87 15.18 18.34
CA PHE A 780 15.85 15.67 16.96
C PHE A 780 17.17 15.47 16.20
N VAL A 781 18.32 15.73 16.82
CA VAL A 781 19.65 15.44 16.23
C VAL A 781 20.48 14.45 17.05
N GLY A 782 19.93 13.91 18.14
CA GLY A 782 20.65 12.99 19.01
C GLY A 782 21.90 13.65 19.58
N TYR A 783 23.07 13.06 19.33
CA TYR A 783 24.36 13.58 19.77
C TYR A 783 24.94 14.71 18.89
N GLY A 784 24.34 14.98 17.72
CA GLY A 784 24.81 16.00 16.77
C GLY A 784 24.93 15.48 15.34
N ILE A 785 25.74 16.12 14.50
CA ILE A 785 26.04 15.64 13.14
C ILE A 785 27.27 14.73 13.19
N VAL A 786 27.23 13.61 12.47
CA VAL A 786 28.37 12.68 12.38
C VAL A 786 29.65 13.37 11.88
N ASP A 787 30.79 13.05 12.49
CA ASP A 787 32.12 13.54 12.11
C ASP A 787 33.04 12.37 11.78
N ALA A 788 33.18 12.06 10.50
CA ALA A 788 34.02 10.97 10.01
C ALA A 788 35.49 11.19 10.38
N TYR A 789 35.98 12.43 10.23
CA TYR A 789 37.38 12.77 10.47
C TYR A 789 37.76 12.59 11.93
N ALA A 790 36.98 13.14 12.85
CA ALA A 790 37.23 13.02 14.28
C ALA A 790 37.08 11.56 14.77
N ALA A 791 36.08 10.84 14.28
CA ALA A 791 35.85 9.43 14.63
C ALA A 791 37.02 8.53 14.19
N VAL A 792 37.45 8.66 12.93
CA VAL A 792 38.58 7.87 12.39
C VAL A 792 39.89 8.23 13.07
N LYS A 793 40.15 9.53 13.29
CA LYS A 793 41.34 9.97 14.02
C LYS A 793 41.39 9.32 15.41
N ARG A 794 40.27 9.33 16.14
CA ARG A 794 40.18 8.71 17.46
C ARG A 794 40.40 7.20 17.42
N ALA A 795 39.85 6.52 16.42
CA ALA A 795 40.05 5.09 16.23
C ALA A 795 41.53 4.74 15.95
N LEU A 796 42.26 5.58 15.22
CA LEU A 796 43.69 5.42 14.95
C LEU A 796 44.55 5.65 16.21
N GLU A 797 44.17 6.59 17.09
CA GLU A 797 44.84 6.84 18.37
C GLU A 797 44.69 5.68 19.37
N MET A 798 43.74 4.78 19.16
CA MET A 798 43.50 3.60 20.00
C MET A 798 44.28 2.35 19.58
N LYS A 799 45.01 2.41 18.46
CA LYS A 799 45.87 1.30 18.00
C LYS A 799 47.08 1.14 18.89
#